data_AF-J0N913-F1
#
_entry.id   AF-J0N913-F1
#
_cell.length_a   1.000
_cell.length_b   1.000
_cell.length_c   1.000
_cell.angle_alpha   90.00
_cell.angle_beta   90.00
_cell.angle_gamma   90.00
#
_symmetry.space_group_name_H-M   'P 1'
#
loop_
_entity.id
_entity.type
_entity.pdbx_description
1 polymer ?
#
loop_
_entity_poly.entity_id
_entity_poly.type
_entity_poly.pdbx_seq_one_letter_code
_entity_poly.pdbx_strand_id
1 'polypeptide(L)'
;MKLTRTLVGVSVAAALSLTGLGHAALADPPPATDSGTQSAATAAGTATGIPLAVPLSATQKVADWQSLQFGLFMHWGVYSTYEGMYQGRPQRMGYPEQIKAWEKIPDSDYKAQAATMTADKWDAANVCQTAKNTGMKYVMITTKHHDGFAMWDTKTTDYNVVKATAFGRDPMKELSQECSKIGIKLAFYFSIIDWTHQEPEPYANRNKIDDFMMTSVIKPQLTELLTNYGPIAELWFDMGDPTAEQSQQMAAWVHELQPATMVNSRVWNNAGDFEVGGDNQVGTTFKMEPWESILSIFPQCWSYCTPSFRANRSAENLPVLVNRTVDNLVNSVASNGQFDFNVGPKGDGSFDPFDQKVLDGVGQWMGRHPDAITGARPTWLPSADWGRTTTKGNDLFMFPASWEDGKTLTLTGVGSAVTSVTVDGTGAALSYTQEGSTVKVTLSGASPDEVQPVVKVSFASAPQYAPEHTLSPAGGKSTLDKTGLYLRRGPQGGTAAVDTYVSEKEGKSYEEATLSFQGELDAETTYKVTYGDKSIEATGAQLLAGPVGEGWKLPAGAVVPVRLALARPSYYGDSMSLRGPLSVTLTASEKPLEGSAPVFTKHPQSVEARDGERVALTAVATSRPAATYQWYRRAPGASEASAINGATESVYSFTATMDDNGAAYYAVATNPAGSATSKEAVLTVSARPDNLALNKPATQSSTGWGGEASRAVDGNTDGVWDNGSVSHTGKENNPWWQVDIGSSQPVGQVKVWNRSADDKCGADSCDKRLHDFWVFASKKPLDSGATPDSIASDPDARVMRVEGVGGYPSVVDFEGFEAQYIRVTQPGTNVEFALAEVEVAPVKAVAPTVDAIKVTSTPEGAVQLSGDGAFRTATAPKSTLVTLTAKTTGTPEPGLKWQFRSKDSEEWGDIEDETGEELTLHADEESVGQYRLCAENTAGSACSGIVQLVLAADPTPDPSPTPDPSPTPDPGVDWSKGHWMSDSTGWWWAMPDGSYPKDMALTIGGKVYRFGSNGYMRTGWVSEGGRWYFHAPSGAQASGWVHDRGSWYYMGDDGAMATGWVTTGGAWYYLTASGAMKTGWLNDGGNWYYLTPGGAMATGWIDLGGTWYYLTGSGAMATGWVNDGGTWYYLTDSGAMATGWLQIGGRWHNFAPNGAWIG
;
A
#
# COMPACT_ATOMS: atom_id res chain seq x y z
N MET A 1 55.37 -62.06 -4.39
CA MET A 1 55.08 -62.96 -3.24
C MET A 1 53.67 -62.59 -2.77
N LYS A 2 52.63 -63.19 -3.38
CA LYS A 2 51.71 -64.22 -2.84
C LYS A 2 50.70 -63.65 -1.80
N LEU A 3 49.38 -63.89 -1.81
CA LEU A 3 48.37 -64.44 -2.75
C LEU A 3 47.02 -64.48 -1.97
N THR A 4 45.90 -64.01 -2.56
CA THR A 4 44.47 -64.51 -2.46
C THR A 4 43.74 -64.64 -1.11
N ARG A 5 42.40 -64.44 -0.96
CA ARG A 5 41.18 -64.84 -1.74
C ARG A 5 39.98 -63.89 -1.43
N THR A 6 39.31 -63.20 -2.40
CA THR A 6 38.07 -63.47 -3.20
C THR A 6 36.70 -63.27 -2.50
N LEU A 7 35.60 -62.76 -3.09
CA LEU A 7 35.16 -62.54 -4.51
C LEU A 7 33.96 -61.53 -4.61
N VAL A 8 34.09 -60.50 -5.47
CA VAL A 8 33.17 -59.85 -6.49
C VAL A 8 31.68 -59.53 -6.16
N GLY A 9 31.08 -58.40 -6.58
CA GLY A 9 31.46 -57.41 -7.59
C GLY A 9 30.53 -56.19 -7.73
N VAL A 10 30.84 -55.36 -8.74
CA VAL A 10 30.28 -54.02 -8.98
C VAL A 10 29.93 -53.83 -10.48
N SER A 11 28.84 -53.08 -10.70
CA SER A 11 28.56 -52.09 -11.76
C SER A 11 28.09 -52.46 -13.18
N VAL A 12 27.17 -51.58 -13.62
CA VAL A 12 26.88 -51.00 -14.94
C VAL A 12 25.51 -51.33 -15.56
N ALA A 13 24.90 -50.25 -16.05
CA ALA A 13 23.60 -50.05 -16.67
C ALA A 13 23.36 -50.78 -18.00
N ALA A 14 22.08 -50.98 -18.37
CA ALA A 14 21.45 -50.55 -19.63
C ALA A 14 20.11 -51.29 -19.88
N ALA A 15 19.15 -50.53 -20.42
CA ALA A 15 18.03 -50.89 -21.32
C ALA A 15 17.12 -52.11 -21.04
N LEU A 16 15.81 -51.91 -21.19
CA LEU A 16 14.92 -52.99 -21.66
C LEU A 16 13.76 -52.47 -22.51
N SER A 17 13.82 -52.87 -23.77
CA SER A 17 12.75 -52.89 -24.76
C SER A 17 11.99 -54.23 -24.71
N LEU A 18 10.69 -54.11 -24.99
CA LEU A 18 9.68 -55.06 -25.46
C LEU A 18 10.10 -56.36 -26.16
N THR A 19 9.29 -57.40 -25.92
CA THR A 19 8.58 -58.37 -26.82
C THR A 19 8.36 -59.67 -26.03
N GLY A 20 7.29 -60.48 -26.13
CA GLY A 20 6.06 -60.50 -26.91
C GLY A 20 5.12 -61.62 -26.37
N LEU A 21 3.81 -61.49 -26.60
CA LEU A 21 2.93 -62.42 -27.35
C LEU A 21 2.19 -63.51 -26.55
N GLY A 22 0.87 -63.61 -26.82
CA GLY A 22 0.02 -64.75 -26.45
C GLY A 22 -1.48 -64.48 -26.55
N HIS A 23 -2.01 -64.35 -27.78
CA HIS A 23 -3.44 -64.35 -28.11
C HIS A 23 -4.04 -65.77 -28.13
N ALA A 24 -5.35 -65.88 -27.87
CA ALA A 24 -6.38 -66.72 -28.55
C ALA A 24 -7.62 -66.86 -27.63
N ALA A 25 -8.89 -66.86 -28.04
CA ALA A 25 -9.54 -66.75 -29.34
C ALA A 25 -10.99 -66.29 -29.13
N LEU A 26 -11.54 -65.58 -30.11
CA LEU A 26 -12.94 -65.15 -30.21
C LEU A 26 -13.73 -66.19 -31.03
N ALA A 27 -15.03 -66.31 -30.74
CA ALA A 27 -16.02 -66.93 -31.61
C ALA A 27 -16.95 -65.84 -32.19
N ASP A 28 -17.23 -65.94 -33.49
CA ASP A 28 -17.92 -64.95 -34.32
C ASP A 28 -19.41 -64.74 -33.99
N PRO A 29 -19.95 -63.52 -34.18
CA PRO A 29 -21.38 -63.28 -34.46
C PRO A 29 -21.66 -62.90 -35.94
N PRO A 30 -22.93 -62.98 -36.38
CA PRO A 30 -23.34 -63.17 -37.78
C PRO A 30 -23.51 -61.85 -38.59
N PRO A 31 -23.77 -61.91 -39.92
CA PRO A 31 -23.47 -60.81 -40.84
C PRO A 31 -24.56 -59.74 -40.91
N ALA A 32 -24.11 -58.50 -41.12
CA ALA A 32 -24.95 -57.37 -41.49
C ALA A 32 -25.34 -57.45 -42.98
N THR A 33 -26.62 -57.25 -43.28
CA THR A 33 -27.13 -56.94 -44.62
C THR A 33 -26.96 -55.45 -44.93
N ASP A 34 -26.46 -55.21 -46.14
CA ASP A 34 -26.31 -53.94 -46.86
C ASP A 34 -27.38 -52.86 -46.61
N SER A 35 -26.94 -51.60 -46.54
CA SER A 35 -27.03 -50.68 -47.69
C SER A 35 -26.74 -49.23 -47.32
N GLY A 36 -26.04 -48.51 -48.20
CA GLY A 36 -26.12 -47.05 -48.25
C GLY A 36 -24.78 -46.31 -48.24
N THR A 37 -24.00 -46.49 -49.30
CA THR A 37 -22.81 -45.71 -49.66
C THR A 37 -22.98 -44.19 -49.48
N GLN A 38 -22.13 -43.57 -48.65
CA GLN A 38 -21.68 -42.19 -48.86
C GLN A 38 -20.18 -42.16 -49.12
N SER A 39 -19.85 -41.50 -50.23
CA SER A 39 -18.55 -41.39 -50.87
C SER A 39 -17.47 -40.84 -49.93
N ALA A 40 -16.52 -41.71 -49.56
CA ALA A 40 -15.24 -41.30 -48.99
C ALA A 40 -14.40 -40.60 -50.07
N ALA A 41 -14.34 -39.27 -50.01
CA ALA A 41 -13.30 -38.52 -50.68
C ALA A 41 -11.98 -38.73 -49.92
N THR A 42 -11.03 -39.38 -50.57
CA THR A 42 -9.64 -39.50 -50.11
C THR A 42 -8.91 -38.19 -50.39
N ALA A 43 -8.36 -37.55 -49.36
CA ALA A 43 -7.37 -36.49 -49.50
C ALA A 43 -6.24 -36.70 -48.50
N ALA A 44 -5.05 -36.98 -49.03
CA ALA A 44 -3.79 -37.08 -48.32
C ALA A 44 -3.28 -35.69 -47.90
N GLY A 45 -2.68 -35.60 -46.71
CA GLY A 45 -2.00 -34.39 -46.20
C GLY A 45 -2.30 -34.11 -44.72
N THR A 46 -1.95 -35.06 -43.83
CA THR A 46 -2.08 -34.90 -42.37
C THR A 46 -1.10 -33.86 -41.82
N ALA A 47 -1.62 -32.72 -41.39
CA ALA A 47 -1.00 -31.78 -40.46
C ALA A 47 -2.03 -31.51 -39.34
N THR A 48 -2.06 -32.31 -38.27
CA THR A 48 -1.29 -32.15 -37.00
C THR A 48 -1.66 -30.89 -36.23
N GLY A 49 -2.95 -30.73 -35.88
CA GLY A 49 -3.33 -29.79 -34.83
C GLY A 49 -2.69 -30.15 -33.49
N ILE A 50 -2.79 -29.28 -32.49
CA ILE A 50 -2.35 -29.62 -31.13
C ILE A 50 -3.39 -30.51 -30.45
N PRO A 51 -3.07 -31.24 -29.37
CA PRO A 51 -4.08 -31.96 -28.59
C PRO A 51 -5.27 -31.05 -28.25
N LEU A 52 -6.51 -31.53 -28.47
CA LEU A 52 -7.72 -30.76 -28.19
C LEU A 52 -7.87 -30.43 -26.70
N ALA A 53 -7.49 -31.39 -25.85
CA ALA A 53 -7.51 -31.27 -24.41
C ALA A 53 -6.51 -30.23 -23.93
N VAL A 54 -6.96 -29.35 -23.05
CA VAL A 54 -6.07 -28.49 -22.26
C VAL A 54 -5.29 -29.41 -21.31
N PRO A 55 -3.94 -29.38 -21.35
CA PRO A 55 -3.13 -30.23 -20.49
C PRO A 55 -3.33 -29.85 -19.03
N LEU A 56 -3.08 -30.82 -18.14
CA LEU A 56 -2.92 -30.52 -16.72
C LEU A 56 -1.71 -29.61 -16.49
N SER A 57 -1.67 -28.97 -15.33
CA SER A 57 -0.50 -28.20 -14.90
C SER A 57 0.78 -29.04 -14.96
N ALA A 58 1.91 -28.40 -15.32
CA ALA A 58 3.22 -29.04 -15.23
C ALA A 58 3.66 -29.25 -13.77
N THR A 59 3.05 -28.53 -12.82
CA THR A 59 3.27 -28.73 -11.38
C THR A 59 2.44 -29.91 -10.89
N GLN A 60 3.09 -31.00 -10.48
CA GLN A 60 2.42 -32.28 -10.17
C GLN A 60 1.32 -32.14 -9.11
N LYS A 61 1.58 -31.42 -8.00
CA LYS A 61 0.60 -31.14 -6.94
C LYS A 61 -0.71 -30.55 -7.50
N VAL A 62 -0.57 -29.55 -8.38
CA VAL A 62 -1.69 -28.87 -9.03
C VAL A 62 -2.40 -29.81 -10.01
N ALA A 63 -1.66 -30.63 -10.77
CA ALA A 63 -2.22 -31.60 -11.70
C ALA A 63 -3.05 -32.69 -10.98
N ASP A 64 -2.56 -33.17 -9.84
CA ASP A 64 -3.26 -34.14 -8.99
C ASP A 64 -4.58 -33.54 -8.46
N TRP A 65 -4.55 -32.29 -8.01
CA TRP A 65 -5.75 -31.57 -7.56
C TRP A 65 -6.74 -31.31 -8.71
N GLN A 66 -6.27 -30.81 -9.87
CA GLN A 66 -7.09 -30.60 -11.08
C GLN A 66 -7.77 -31.89 -11.60
N SER A 67 -7.28 -33.06 -11.19
CA SER A 67 -7.87 -34.35 -11.54
C SER A 67 -9.03 -34.76 -10.63
N LEU A 68 -9.26 -34.04 -9.51
CA LEU A 68 -10.37 -34.30 -8.59
C LEU A 68 -11.70 -33.76 -9.14
N GLN A 69 -11.71 -32.56 -9.74
CA GLN A 69 -12.81 -31.91 -10.47
C GLN A 69 -14.08 -31.58 -9.67
N PHE A 70 -14.54 -32.49 -8.82
CA PHE A 70 -15.83 -32.42 -8.16
C PHE A 70 -15.73 -32.89 -6.69
N GLY A 71 -16.10 -32.01 -5.75
CA GLY A 71 -16.07 -32.24 -4.31
C GLY A 71 -17.44 -32.17 -3.65
N LEU A 72 -17.53 -32.81 -2.48
CA LEU A 72 -18.59 -32.58 -1.50
C LEU A 72 -18.08 -31.62 -0.43
N PHE A 73 -18.72 -30.48 -0.24
CA PHE A 73 -18.49 -29.61 0.91
C PHE A 73 -19.56 -29.87 1.97
N MET A 74 -19.18 -29.95 3.25
CA MET A 74 -20.12 -30.01 4.36
C MET A 74 -19.85 -28.96 5.42
N HIS A 75 -20.86 -28.13 5.68
CA HIS A 75 -20.88 -27.27 6.87
C HIS A 75 -21.70 -27.93 7.97
N TRP A 76 -21.00 -28.49 8.96
CA TRP A 76 -21.61 -29.19 10.08
C TRP A 76 -20.95 -28.81 11.40
N GLY A 77 -21.78 -28.46 12.39
CA GLY A 77 -21.34 -28.03 13.71
C GLY A 77 -22.54 -27.77 14.63
N VAL A 78 -22.30 -27.10 15.75
CA VAL A 78 -23.37 -26.80 16.75
C VAL A 78 -24.50 -26.00 16.13
N TYR A 79 -24.20 -25.08 15.21
CA TYR A 79 -25.17 -24.30 14.44
C TYR A 79 -26.21 -25.15 13.69
N SER A 80 -25.85 -26.37 13.27
CA SER A 80 -26.79 -27.30 12.63
C SER A 80 -27.92 -27.77 13.55
N THR A 81 -27.75 -27.66 14.87
CA THR A 81 -28.80 -27.99 15.86
C THR A 81 -29.83 -26.87 16.03
N TYR A 82 -29.49 -25.65 15.62
CA TYR A 82 -30.40 -24.51 15.65
C TYR A 82 -31.28 -24.45 14.39
N GLU A 83 -30.81 -24.99 13.26
CA GLU A 83 -31.53 -25.01 11.97
C GLU A 83 -31.96 -23.61 11.47
N GLY A 84 -31.21 -22.57 11.85
CA GLY A 84 -31.54 -21.16 11.60
C GLY A 84 -32.60 -20.58 12.56
N MET A 85 -32.92 -21.25 13.66
CA MET A 85 -33.93 -20.82 14.64
C MET A 85 -33.30 -20.57 16.00
N TYR A 86 -33.61 -19.43 16.62
CA TYR A 86 -33.25 -19.13 18.00
C TYR A 86 -34.48 -18.67 18.80
N GLN A 87 -34.71 -19.28 19.96
CA GLN A 87 -35.87 -18.99 20.84
C GLN A 87 -37.23 -19.02 20.10
N GLY A 88 -37.40 -19.96 19.17
CA GLY A 88 -38.62 -20.13 18.37
C GLY A 88 -38.79 -19.09 17.26
N ARG A 89 -37.77 -18.27 16.96
CA ARG A 89 -37.79 -17.27 15.89
C ARG A 89 -36.74 -17.60 14.83
N PRO A 90 -37.04 -17.39 13.54
CA PRO A 90 -36.03 -17.54 12.49
C PRO A 90 -35.04 -16.38 12.55
N GLN A 91 -33.75 -16.69 12.43
CA GLN A 91 -32.70 -15.70 12.18
C GLN A 91 -33.01 -14.97 10.86
N ARG A 92 -32.75 -13.66 10.81
CA ARG A 92 -33.15 -12.82 9.67
C ARG A 92 -32.00 -12.27 8.84
N MET A 93 -30.78 -12.33 9.36
CA MET A 93 -29.59 -11.76 8.71
C MET A 93 -28.46 -12.78 8.68
N GLY A 94 -27.67 -12.73 7.60
CA GLY A 94 -26.54 -13.63 7.38
C GLY A 94 -26.91 -15.10 7.25
N TYR A 95 -25.88 -15.94 7.28
CA TYR A 95 -26.03 -17.38 7.09
C TYR A 95 -26.29 -18.12 8.42
N PRO A 96 -26.99 -19.27 8.39
CA PRO A 96 -27.34 -20.02 9.61
C PRO A 96 -26.14 -20.50 10.45
N GLU A 97 -24.98 -20.75 9.85
CA GLU A 97 -23.75 -21.13 10.58
C GLU A 97 -23.15 -19.96 11.37
N GLN A 98 -23.60 -18.73 11.10
CA GLN A 98 -23.22 -17.52 11.82
C GLN A 98 -24.25 -17.13 12.90
N ILE A 99 -25.24 -18.00 13.19
CA ILE A 99 -26.36 -17.69 14.10
C ILE A 99 -25.90 -17.20 15.48
N LYS A 100 -24.80 -17.74 16.02
CA LYS A 100 -24.23 -17.32 17.30
C LYS A 100 -24.01 -15.80 17.34
N ALA A 101 -23.40 -15.27 16.29
CA ALA A 101 -23.07 -13.85 16.19
C ALA A 101 -24.30 -12.99 15.85
N TRP A 102 -25.09 -13.40 14.86
CA TRP A 102 -26.26 -12.61 14.41
C TRP A 102 -27.36 -12.48 15.46
N GLU A 103 -27.64 -13.56 16.18
CA GLU A 103 -28.65 -13.59 17.24
C GLU A 103 -28.08 -13.25 18.62
N LYS A 104 -26.78 -12.96 18.70
CA LYS A 104 -26.05 -12.61 19.94
C LYS A 104 -26.28 -13.65 21.04
N ILE A 105 -26.16 -14.93 20.67
CA ILE A 105 -26.39 -16.05 21.59
C ILE A 105 -25.26 -16.06 22.62
N PRO A 106 -25.56 -16.02 23.94
CA PRO A 106 -24.54 -16.10 24.97
C PRO A 106 -23.73 -17.40 24.87
N ASP A 107 -22.43 -17.34 25.18
CA ASP A 107 -21.55 -18.52 25.17
C ASP A 107 -22.07 -19.66 26.05
N SER A 108 -22.68 -19.34 27.19
CA SER A 108 -23.28 -20.35 28.08
C SER A 108 -24.38 -21.13 27.38
N ASP A 109 -25.23 -20.44 26.62
CA ASP A 109 -26.40 -21.01 25.97
C ASP A 109 -25.99 -21.82 24.75
N TYR A 110 -25.01 -21.31 24.00
CA TYR A 110 -24.44 -22.00 22.85
C TYR A 110 -23.68 -23.28 23.26
N LYS A 111 -22.91 -23.23 24.36
CA LYS A 111 -22.27 -24.42 24.96
C LYS A 111 -23.31 -25.41 25.50
N ALA A 112 -24.38 -24.93 26.13
CA ALA A 112 -25.46 -25.79 26.60
C ALA A 112 -26.16 -26.50 25.42
N GLN A 113 -26.37 -25.80 24.30
CA GLN A 113 -26.92 -26.39 23.09
C GLN A 113 -25.96 -27.43 22.50
N ALA A 114 -24.66 -27.14 22.41
CA ALA A 114 -23.63 -28.10 21.97
C ALA A 114 -23.68 -29.41 22.78
N ALA A 115 -23.86 -29.32 24.11
CA ALA A 115 -23.98 -30.47 24.99
C ALA A 115 -25.18 -31.39 24.64
N THR A 116 -26.21 -30.87 23.97
CA THR A 116 -27.38 -31.67 23.55
C THR A 116 -27.18 -32.42 22.22
N MET A 117 -26.11 -32.12 21.48
CA MET A 117 -25.85 -32.75 20.18
C MET A 117 -25.46 -34.22 20.37
N THR A 118 -26.36 -35.14 19.99
CA THR A 118 -26.14 -36.59 20.05
C THR A 118 -25.62 -37.17 18.74
N ALA A 119 -25.92 -36.52 17.61
CA ALA A 119 -25.60 -36.97 16.26
C ALA A 119 -25.83 -38.49 16.01
N ASP A 120 -27.00 -38.98 16.44
CA ASP A 120 -27.35 -40.41 16.48
C ASP A 120 -27.45 -41.06 15.10
N LYS A 121 -27.56 -40.26 14.03
CA LYS A 121 -27.61 -40.72 12.63
C LYS A 121 -26.34 -40.42 11.85
N TRP A 122 -25.27 -39.98 12.51
CA TRP A 122 -23.99 -39.79 11.85
C TRP A 122 -23.41 -41.11 11.35
N ASP A 123 -23.10 -41.17 10.06
CA ASP A 123 -22.47 -42.30 9.39
C ASP A 123 -21.46 -41.81 8.33
N ALA A 124 -20.18 -41.80 8.70
CA ALA A 124 -19.09 -41.41 7.82
C ALA A 124 -18.96 -42.29 6.57
N ALA A 125 -19.28 -43.59 6.67
CA ALA A 125 -19.22 -44.50 5.53
C ALA A 125 -20.30 -44.16 4.50
N ASN A 126 -21.51 -43.84 4.98
CA ASN A 126 -22.59 -43.38 4.12
C ASN A 126 -22.25 -42.03 3.46
N VAL A 127 -21.65 -41.07 4.17
CA VAL A 127 -21.20 -39.78 3.59
C VAL A 127 -20.22 -40.02 2.45
N CYS A 128 -19.14 -40.79 2.68
CA CYS A 128 -18.14 -41.09 1.68
C CYS A 128 -18.74 -41.86 0.49
N GLN A 129 -19.66 -42.79 0.75
CA GLN A 129 -20.34 -43.56 -0.30
C GLN A 129 -21.29 -42.70 -1.13
N THR A 130 -22.02 -41.77 -0.51
CA THR A 130 -22.85 -40.78 -1.21
C THR A 130 -21.99 -39.92 -2.13
N ALA A 131 -20.88 -39.34 -1.62
CA ALA A 131 -19.96 -38.56 -2.45
C ALA A 131 -19.48 -39.37 -3.68
N LYS A 132 -19.08 -40.62 -3.46
CA LYS A 132 -18.65 -41.53 -4.53
C LYS A 132 -19.76 -41.82 -5.55
N ASN A 133 -20.98 -42.08 -5.10
CA ASN A 133 -22.13 -42.35 -5.95
C ASN A 133 -22.56 -41.13 -6.77
N THR A 134 -22.40 -39.94 -6.20
CA THR A 134 -22.65 -38.67 -6.89
C THR A 134 -21.55 -38.33 -7.91
N GLY A 135 -20.40 -38.99 -7.85
CA GLY A 135 -19.28 -38.82 -8.77
C GLY A 135 -18.15 -37.93 -8.24
N MET A 136 -18.25 -37.45 -7.00
CA MET A 136 -17.24 -36.63 -6.34
C MET A 136 -15.99 -37.45 -6.00
N LYS A 137 -14.85 -36.76 -5.87
CA LYS A 137 -13.54 -37.37 -5.59
C LYS A 137 -12.98 -37.05 -4.22
N TYR A 138 -13.55 -36.05 -3.54
CA TYR A 138 -13.15 -35.66 -2.21
C TYR A 138 -14.35 -35.21 -1.38
N VAL A 139 -14.19 -35.28 -0.05
CA VAL A 139 -15.10 -34.71 0.94
C VAL A 139 -14.34 -33.64 1.72
N MET A 140 -14.83 -32.41 1.63
CA MET A 140 -14.47 -31.29 2.48
C MET A 140 -15.47 -31.13 3.62
N ILE A 141 -14.99 -30.92 4.84
CA ILE A 141 -15.84 -30.64 6.01
C ILE A 141 -15.26 -29.47 6.81
N THR A 142 -16.15 -28.66 7.39
CA THR A 142 -15.80 -27.64 8.40
C THR A 142 -15.17 -28.29 9.62
N THR A 143 -13.83 -28.31 9.69
CA THR A 143 -13.13 -28.83 10.87
C THR A 143 -13.37 -27.92 12.07
N LYS A 144 -13.40 -26.61 11.83
CA LYS A 144 -13.80 -25.56 12.78
C LYS A 144 -14.37 -24.40 11.98
N HIS A 145 -15.53 -23.89 12.40
CA HIS A 145 -16.14 -22.68 11.84
C HIS A 145 -15.86 -21.46 12.75
N HIS A 146 -16.40 -20.29 12.41
CA HIS A 146 -16.14 -19.04 13.13
C HIS A 146 -16.54 -19.09 14.61
N ASP A 147 -17.51 -19.94 14.97
CA ASP A 147 -17.98 -20.14 16.36
C ASP A 147 -16.92 -20.75 17.29
N GLY A 148 -15.79 -21.19 16.73
CA GLY A 148 -14.65 -21.78 17.43
C GLY A 148 -14.86 -23.25 17.83
N PHE A 149 -15.98 -23.87 17.44
CA PHE A 149 -16.26 -25.25 17.82
C PHE A 149 -15.48 -26.23 16.94
N ALA A 150 -14.55 -26.96 17.54
CA ALA A 150 -13.73 -27.93 16.82
C ALA A 150 -14.47 -29.26 16.62
N MET A 151 -14.56 -29.72 15.38
CA MET A 151 -15.19 -30.97 14.97
C MET A 151 -14.25 -32.18 15.07
N TRP A 152 -13.17 -32.09 15.86
CA TRP A 152 -12.26 -33.19 16.19
C TRP A 152 -11.79 -33.11 17.65
N ASP A 153 -11.15 -34.15 18.17
CA ASP A 153 -10.61 -34.15 19.54
C ASP A 153 -9.32 -33.33 19.67
N THR A 154 -9.44 -32.01 19.58
CA THR A 154 -8.28 -31.12 19.70
C THR A 154 -7.78 -30.99 21.14
N LYS A 155 -6.46 -30.85 21.29
CA LYS A 155 -5.83 -30.57 22.59
C LYS A 155 -5.84 -29.10 22.97
N THR A 156 -6.13 -28.19 22.05
CA THR A 156 -6.05 -26.75 22.32
C THR A 156 -7.26 -26.23 23.10
N THR A 157 -8.39 -26.94 23.07
CA THR A 157 -9.62 -26.56 23.79
C THR A 157 -10.49 -27.77 24.09
N ASP A 158 -11.23 -27.71 25.20
CA ASP A 158 -12.29 -28.69 25.51
C ASP A 158 -13.61 -28.37 24.82
N TYR A 159 -13.71 -27.19 24.18
CA TYR A 159 -14.85 -26.81 23.36
C TYR A 159 -14.77 -27.48 21.97
N ASN A 160 -14.95 -28.81 21.98
CA ASN A 160 -14.85 -29.65 20.80
C ASN A 160 -15.90 -30.77 20.82
N VAL A 161 -16.12 -31.39 19.66
CA VAL A 161 -17.20 -32.37 19.47
C VAL A 161 -17.10 -33.59 20.38
N VAL A 162 -15.89 -34.03 20.74
CA VAL A 162 -15.69 -35.22 21.58
C VAL A 162 -15.98 -34.93 23.05
N LYS A 163 -15.57 -33.76 23.55
CA LYS A 163 -15.63 -33.44 24.98
C LYS A 163 -16.85 -32.62 25.38
N ALA A 164 -17.39 -31.80 24.47
CA ALA A 164 -18.46 -30.85 24.77
C ALA A 164 -19.85 -31.29 24.28
N THR A 165 -19.99 -32.50 23.73
CA THR A 165 -21.29 -33.01 23.22
C THR A 165 -21.61 -34.41 23.74
N ALA A 166 -22.87 -34.80 23.60
CA ALA A 166 -23.32 -36.17 23.86
C ALA A 166 -22.91 -37.18 22.76
N PHE A 167 -22.48 -36.71 21.58
CA PHE A 167 -22.01 -37.56 20.48
C PHE A 167 -20.70 -38.27 20.84
N GLY A 168 -19.75 -37.56 21.46
CA GLY A 168 -18.54 -38.15 22.06
C GLY A 168 -17.60 -38.88 21.10
N ARG A 169 -17.71 -38.65 19.78
CA ARG A 169 -16.95 -39.31 18.71
C ARG A 169 -16.23 -38.28 17.84
N ASP A 170 -15.15 -38.70 17.20
CA ASP A 170 -14.34 -37.86 16.30
C ASP A 170 -14.73 -38.10 14.83
N PRO A 171 -15.59 -37.25 14.24
CA PRO A 171 -16.08 -37.45 12.87
C PRO A 171 -14.98 -37.24 11.81
N MET A 172 -13.93 -36.45 12.08
CA MET A 172 -12.82 -36.28 11.13
C MET A 172 -12.04 -37.58 10.98
N LYS A 173 -11.79 -38.27 12.09
CA LYS A 173 -11.11 -39.58 12.09
C LYS A 173 -11.94 -40.65 11.39
N GLU A 174 -13.25 -40.65 11.62
CA GLU A 174 -14.16 -41.59 10.95
C GLU A 174 -14.21 -41.35 9.44
N LEU A 175 -14.34 -40.10 8.99
CA LEU A 175 -14.28 -39.75 7.56
C LEU A 175 -12.95 -40.17 6.93
N SER A 176 -11.82 -39.92 7.61
CA SER A 176 -10.49 -40.32 7.11
C SER A 176 -10.39 -41.82 6.88
N GLN A 177 -10.90 -42.61 7.82
CA GLN A 177 -10.89 -44.06 7.73
C GLN A 177 -11.85 -44.59 6.67
N GLU A 178 -13.06 -44.06 6.56
CA GLU A 178 -14.07 -44.59 5.62
C GLU A 178 -13.83 -44.12 4.18
N CYS A 179 -13.50 -42.85 3.96
CA CYS A 179 -13.26 -42.32 2.62
C CYS A 179 -12.03 -42.97 1.97
N SER A 180 -10.96 -43.20 2.76
CA SER A 180 -9.73 -43.86 2.26
C SER A 180 -9.97 -45.30 1.78
N LYS A 181 -10.88 -46.06 2.40
CA LYS A 181 -11.25 -47.43 1.95
C LYS A 181 -11.81 -47.46 0.53
N ILE A 182 -12.48 -46.38 0.11
CA ILE A 182 -13.18 -46.34 -1.17
C ILE A 182 -12.57 -45.36 -2.18
N GLY A 183 -11.40 -44.79 -1.87
CA GLY A 183 -10.64 -43.91 -2.76
C GLY A 183 -11.17 -42.48 -2.84
N ILE A 184 -11.92 -42.02 -1.84
CA ILE A 184 -12.34 -40.62 -1.70
C ILE A 184 -11.28 -39.89 -0.87
N LYS A 185 -10.79 -38.76 -1.37
CA LYS A 185 -9.84 -37.91 -0.65
C LYS A 185 -10.55 -37.08 0.41
N LEU A 186 -9.80 -36.60 1.40
CA LEU A 186 -10.29 -35.59 2.34
C LEU A 186 -9.74 -34.22 1.99
N ALA A 187 -10.55 -33.20 2.22
CA ALA A 187 -10.17 -31.81 2.31
C ALA A 187 -10.72 -31.24 3.62
N PHE A 188 -10.11 -30.17 4.11
CA PHE A 188 -10.50 -29.57 5.38
C PHE A 188 -10.73 -28.09 5.22
N TYR A 189 -11.91 -27.64 5.62
CA TYR A 189 -12.16 -26.24 5.85
C TYR A 189 -11.67 -25.84 7.24
N PHE A 190 -11.06 -24.67 7.36
CA PHE A 190 -10.55 -24.11 8.61
C PHE A 190 -10.84 -22.60 8.70
N SER A 191 -11.71 -22.21 9.63
CA SER A 191 -11.91 -20.79 9.96
C SER A 191 -10.67 -20.21 10.65
N ILE A 192 -10.08 -19.16 10.06
CA ILE A 192 -8.94 -18.42 10.67
C ILE A 192 -9.41 -17.72 11.94
N ILE A 193 -10.61 -17.13 11.88
CA ILE A 193 -11.23 -16.44 13.02
C ILE A 193 -11.84 -17.43 14.01
N ASP A 194 -11.88 -17.02 15.27
CA ASP A 194 -12.40 -17.84 16.37
C ASP A 194 -13.10 -16.95 17.42
N TRP A 195 -14.42 -16.95 17.40
CA TRP A 195 -15.25 -16.14 18.30
C TRP A 195 -15.27 -16.64 19.75
N THR A 196 -14.44 -17.62 20.12
CA THR A 196 -14.16 -17.93 21.54
C THR A 196 -13.00 -17.10 22.09
N HIS A 197 -12.22 -16.47 21.20
CA HIS A 197 -11.07 -15.63 21.53
C HIS A 197 -11.23 -14.19 21.05
N GLN A 198 -12.20 -13.92 20.17
CA GLN A 198 -12.43 -12.63 19.53
C GLN A 198 -13.90 -12.22 19.68
N GLU A 199 -14.16 -10.91 19.71
CA GLU A 199 -15.53 -10.40 19.64
C GLU A 199 -16.15 -10.79 18.27
N PRO A 200 -17.37 -11.36 18.24
CA PRO A 200 -18.02 -11.71 16.98
C PRO A 200 -18.23 -10.49 16.07
N GLU A 201 -17.67 -10.54 14.87
CA GLU A 201 -17.82 -9.49 13.84
C GLU A 201 -18.37 -10.13 12.54
N PRO A 202 -19.68 -10.40 12.45
CA PRO A 202 -20.27 -11.13 11.33
C PRO A 202 -20.57 -10.25 10.10
N TYR A 203 -20.36 -8.93 10.19
CA TYR A 203 -20.69 -8.00 9.11
C TYR A 203 -19.59 -7.98 8.03
N ALA A 204 -18.35 -7.78 8.44
CA ALA A 204 -17.19 -7.81 7.55
C ALA A 204 -16.45 -9.14 7.61
N ASN A 205 -16.61 -9.93 8.69
CA ASN A 205 -15.85 -11.16 8.94
C ASN A 205 -14.33 -10.94 8.86
N ARG A 206 -13.87 -9.77 9.32
CA ARG A 206 -12.47 -9.32 9.25
C ARG A 206 -11.85 -9.15 10.65
N ASN A 207 -12.00 -10.16 11.50
CA ASN A 207 -11.33 -10.16 12.80
C ASN A 207 -9.80 -10.20 12.61
N LYS A 208 -9.08 -9.27 13.26
CA LYS A 208 -7.62 -9.22 13.27
C LYS A 208 -7.03 -10.46 13.94
N ILE A 209 -5.95 -10.99 13.38
CA ILE A 209 -5.27 -12.16 13.89
C ILE A 209 -4.05 -11.70 14.71
N ASP A 210 -4.07 -11.95 16.01
CA ASP A 210 -2.95 -11.64 16.89
C ASP A 210 -1.97 -12.82 17.05
N ASP A 211 -0.87 -12.60 17.76
CA ASP A 211 0.15 -13.62 17.99
C ASP A 211 -0.39 -14.83 18.77
N PHE A 212 -1.36 -14.61 19.66
CA PHE A 212 -2.00 -15.70 20.41
C PHE A 212 -2.75 -16.63 19.45
N MET A 213 -3.58 -16.06 18.57
CA MET A 213 -4.28 -16.81 17.52
C MET A 213 -3.29 -17.60 16.65
N MET A 214 -2.22 -16.97 16.18
CA MET A 214 -1.22 -17.64 15.34
C MET A 214 -0.50 -18.81 16.04
N THR A 215 -0.06 -18.60 17.28
CA THR A 215 0.86 -19.53 17.97
C THR A 215 0.16 -20.57 18.83
N SER A 216 -0.99 -20.23 19.41
CA SER A 216 -1.69 -21.08 20.40
C SER A 216 -2.96 -21.73 19.84
N VAL A 217 -3.53 -21.18 18.77
CA VAL A 217 -4.75 -21.71 18.14
C VAL A 217 -4.45 -22.30 16.77
N ILE A 218 -4.08 -21.47 15.80
CA ILE A 218 -3.97 -21.84 14.38
C ILE A 218 -2.87 -22.87 14.17
N LYS A 219 -1.61 -22.56 14.49
CA LYS A 219 -0.49 -23.49 14.23
C LYS A 219 -0.67 -24.86 14.89
N PRO A 220 -1.03 -24.97 16.19
CA PRO A 220 -1.22 -26.27 16.81
C PRO A 220 -2.40 -27.05 16.21
N GLN A 221 -3.52 -26.39 15.89
CA GLN A 221 -4.68 -27.04 15.27
C GLN A 221 -4.38 -27.52 13.85
N LEU A 222 -3.70 -26.71 13.03
CA LEU A 222 -3.22 -27.13 11.71
C LEU A 222 -2.27 -28.31 11.81
N THR A 223 -1.38 -28.32 12.81
CA THR A 223 -0.47 -29.44 13.06
C THR A 223 -1.25 -30.72 13.35
N GLU A 224 -2.27 -30.68 14.21
CA GLU A 224 -3.10 -31.84 14.50
C GLU A 224 -3.86 -32.35 13.27
N LEU A 225 -4.51 -31.45 12.52
CA LEU A 225 -5.31 -31.77 11.34
C LEU A 225 -4.45 -32.40 10.22
N LEU A 226 -3.25 -31.87 10.00
CA LEU A 226 -2.37 -32.30 8.92
C LEU A 226 -1.44 -33.46 9.31
N THR A 227 -1.47 -33.95 10.56
CA THR A 227 -0.65 -35.10 10.97
C THR A 227 -1.46 -36.32 11.39
N ASN A 228 -2.69 -36.15 11.89
CA ASN A 228 -3.46 -37.25 12.49
C ASN A 228 -4.51 -37.88 11.57
N TYR A 229 -4.87 -37.25 10.44
CA TYR A 229 -6.02 -37.65 9.61
C TYR A 229 -5.66 -38.09 8.19
N GLY A 230 -4.38 -38.39 7.94
CA GLY A 230 -3.91 -38.87 6.64
C GLY A 230 -3.73 -37.77 5.59
N PRO A 231 -3.55 -38.13 4.30
CA PRO A 231 -3.33 -37.17 3.23
C PRO A 231 -4.56 -36.29 2.98
N ILE A 232 -4.36 -34.98 3.05
CA ILE A 232 -5.37 -33.96 2.83
C ILE A 232 -5.12 -33.34 1.45
N ALA A 233 -6.11 -33.41 0.56
CA ALA A 233 -6.03 -32.86 -0.79
C ALA A 233 -5.94 -31.33 -0.78
N GLU A 234 -6.66 -30.72 0.16
CA GLU A 234 -6.88 -29.28 0.22
C GLU A 234 -7.15 -28.82 1.64
N LEU A 235 -6.56 -27.69 2.01
CA LEU A 235 -6.90 -26.93 3.20
C LEU A 235 -7.50 -25.59 2.77
N TRP A 236 -8.77 -25.42 3.11
CA TRP A 236 -9.60 -24.30 2.71
C TRP A 236 -9.77 -23.35 3.89
N PHE A 237 -8.99 -22.27 3.92
CA PHE A 237 -9.09 -21.23 4.93
C PHE A 237 -10.27 -20.30 4.69
N ASP A 238 -10.83 -19.73 5.75
CA ASP A 238 -11.90 -18.74 5.62
C ASP A 238 -11.81 -17.58 6.61
N MET A 239 -12.27 -16.43 6.12
CA MET A 239 -12.44 -15.17 6.83
C MET A 239 -11.17 -14.67 7.56
N GLY A 240 -11.30 -13.54 8.26
CA GLY A 240 -10.22 -12.91 9.00
C GLY A 240 -9.56 -11.76 8.26
N ASP A 241 -8.61 -11.12 8.94
CA ASP A 241 -7.84 -9.99 8.42
C ASP A 241 -6.35 -10.16 8.78
N PRO A 242 -5.70 -11.24 8.30
CA PRO A 242 -4.29 -11.49 8.56
C PRO A 242 -3.39 -10.53 7.77
N THR A 243 -2.22 -10.23 8.32
CA THR A 243 -1.13 -9.57 7.60
C THR A 243 -0.55 -10.47 6.51
N ALA A 244 0.19 -9.90 5.56
CA ALA A 244 0.84 -10.66 4.49
C ALA A 244 1.79 -11.74 5.06
N GLU A 245 2.56 -11.39 6.09
CA GLU A 245 3.47 -12.31 6.78
C GLU A 245 2.69 -13.47 7.43
N GLN A 246 1.56 -13.18 8.07
CA GLN A 246 0.72 -14.21 8.69
C GLN A 246 0.12 -15.15 7.63
N SER A 247 -0.38 -14.63 6.52
CA SER A 247 -0.89 -15.43 5.40
C SER A 247 0.17 -16.36 4.82
N GLN A 248 1.35 -15.82 4.53
CA GLN A 248 2.49 -16.60 4.04
C GLN A 248 2.91 -17.67 5.05
N GLN A 249 2.93 -17.33 6.34
CA GLN A 249 3.30 -18.25 7.38
C GLN A 249 2.29 -19.40 7.56
N MET A 250 0.99 -19.12 7.45
CA MET A 250 -0.06 -20.13 7.50
C MET A 250 0.06 -21.09 6.32
N ALA A 251 0.17 -20.58 5.09
CA ALA A 251 0.36 -21.41 3.89
C ALA A 251 1.65 -22.25 3.99
N ALA A 252 2.74 -21.65 4.47
CA ALA A 252 4.01 -22.35 4.70
C ALA A 252 3.86 -23.52 5.69
N TRP A 253 3.16 -23.34 6.82
CA TRP A 253 2.94 -24.44 7.76
C TRP A 253 2.17 -25.60 7.14
N VAL A 254 1.19 -25.31 6.28
CA VAL A 254 0.46 -26.36 5.55
C VAL A 254 1.41 -27.16 4.67
N HIS A 255 2.25 -26.48 3.88
CA HIS A 255 3.18 -27.15 2.98
C HIS A 255 4.35 -27.84 3.68
N GLU A 256 4.79 -27.34 4.84
CA GLU A 256 5.76 -28.01 5.70
C GLU A 256 5.23 -29.34 6.23
N LEU A 257 3.95 -29.36 6.65
CA LEU A 257 3.30 -30.55 7.21
C LEU A 257 2.85 -31.52 6.12
N GLN A 258 2.28 -31.01 5.03
CA GLN A 258 1.82 -31.77 3.87
C GLN A 258 2.09 -31.02 2.55
N PRO A 259 3.24 -31.26 1.90
CA PRO A 259 3.64 -30.56 0.67
C PRO A 259 2.65 -30.72 -0.50
N ALA A 260 1.86 -31.79 -0.50
CA ALA A 260 0.88 -32.09 -1.55
C ALA A 260 -0.49 -31.41 -1.33
N THR A 261 -0.74 -30.82 -0.16
CA THR A 261 -2.02 -30.17 0.16
C THR A 261 -2.13 -28.80 -0.49
N MET A 262 -3.18 -28.58 -1.28
CA MET A 262 -3.49 -27.28 -1.88
C MET A 262 -4.08 -26.33 -0.83
N VAL A 263 -3.76 -25.04 -0.91
CA VAL A 263 -4.27 -23.98 -0.03
C VAL A 263 -5.07 -22.98 -0.86
N ASN A 264 -6.26 -22.61 -0.41
CA ASN A 264 -7.10 -21.66 -1.14
C ASN A 264 -6.63 -20.19 -0.97
N SER A 265 -7.07 -19.30 -1.87
CA SER A 265 -6.69 -17.87 -1.84
C SER A 265 -7.27 -17.10 -0.65
N ARG A 266 -8.26 -17.63 0.07
CA ARG A 266 -8.79 -17.03 1.31
C ARG A 266 -7.90 -17.23 2.54
N VAL A 267 -6.70 -17.79 2.38
CA VAL A 267 -5.59 -17.54 3.32
C VAL A 267 -5.11 -16.07 3.29
N TRP A 268 -5.61 -15.30 2.31
CA TRP A 268 -5.36 -13.87 2.04
C TRP A 268 -3.98 -13.55 1.47
N ASN A 269 -3.82 -12.29 1.05
CA ASN A 269 -2.54 -11.69 0.66
C ASN A 269 -1.77 -12.48 -0.40
N ASN A 270 -2.48 -13.10 -1.36
CA ASN A 270 -1.90 -13.89 -2.44
C ASN A 270 -0.91 -14.96 -1.92
N ALA A 271 -1.25 -15.67 -0.84
CA ALA A 271 -0.45 -16.75 -0.28
C ALA A 271 -0.99 -18.17 -0.61
N GLY A 272 -2.12 -18.28 -1.29
CA GLY A 272 -2.73 -19.57 -1.67
C GLY A 272 -2.15 -20.20 -2.95
N ASP A 273 -2.52 -21.45 -3.22
CA ASP A 273 -2.21 -22.20 -4.44
C ASP A 273 -3.30 -22.11 -5.52
N PHE A 274 -4.53 -21.76 -5.14
CA PHE A 274 -5.68 -21.67 -6.05
C PHE A 274 -6.69 -20.61 -5.62
N GLU A 275 -7.42 -20.08 -6.60
CA GLU A 275 -8.29 -18.93 -6.38
C GLU A 275 -9.71 -19.41 -6.13
N VAL A 276 -10.39 -18.83 -5.14
CA VAL A 276 -11.80 -19.11 -4.90
C VAL A 276 -12.64 -17.88 -5.19
N GLY A 277 -13.71 -18.07 -5.96
CA GLY A 277 -14.69 -17.01 -6.22
C GLY A 277 -15.50 -16.59 -4.99
N GLY A 278 -16.43 -15.67 -5.22
CA GLY A 278 -17.43 -15.33 -4.21
C GLY A 278 -18.37 -16.49 -3.91
N ASP A 279 -19.00 -16.47 -2.75
CA ASP A 279 -19.98 -17.46 -2.32
C ASP A 279 -21.09 -17.65 -3.35
N ASN A 280 -21.32 -18.91 -3.76
CA ASN A 280 -22.32 -19.29 -4.76
C ASN A 280 -22.11 -18.62 -6.14
N GLN A 281 -20.91 -18.10 -6.44
CA GLN A 281 -20.55 -17.56 -7.74
C GLN A 281 -19.71 -18.56 -8.53
N VAL A 282 -20.33 -19.20 -9.52
CA VAL A 282 -19.67 -20.19 -10.37
C VAL A 282 -19.10 -19.52 -11.62
N GLY A 283 -17.81 -19.72 -11.87
CA GLY A 283 -17.16 -19.22 -13.08
C GLY A 283 -17.58 -19.98 -14.33
N THR A 284 -17.82 -19.27 -15.42
CA THR A 284 -18.26 -19.85 -16.71
C THR A 284 -17.32 -19.57 -17.87
N THR A 285 -16.17 -18.95 -17.58
CA THR A 285 -15.15 -18.57 -18.55
C THR A 285 -13.85 -19.31 -18.26
N PHE A 286 -13.20 -19.79 -19.32
CA PHE A 286 -11.94 -20.51 -19.22
C PHE A 286 -10.85 -19.66 -18.55
N LYS A 287 -10.17 -20.25 -17.56
CA LYS A 287 -9.04 -19.67 -16.82
C LYS A 287 -7.85 -20.62 -16.86
N MET A 288 -6.64 -20.08 -17.04
CA MET A 288 -5.42 -20.90 -17.14
C MET A 288 -5.00 -21.52 -15.81
N GLU A 289 -5.02 -20.71 -14.77
CA GLU A 289 -4.47 -21.05 -13.46
C GLU A 289 -5.50 -21.70 -12.54
N PRO A 290 -5.07 -22.41 -11.48
CA PRO A 290 -5.95 -23.12 -10.57
C PRO A 290 -7.00 -22.22 -9.91
N TRP A 291 -8.25 -22.68 -9.95
CA TRP A 291 -9.36 -22.00 -9.30
C TRP A 291 -10.51 -22.99 -8.99
N GLU A 292 -11.32 -22.62 -8.01
CA GLU A 292 -12.45 -23.41 -7.54
C GLU A 292 -13.71 -22.54 -7.40
N SER A 293 -14.88 -23.13 -7.69
CA SER A 293 -16.18 -22.58 -7.35
C SER A 293 -16.83 -23.38 -6.24
N ILE A 294 -17.41 -22.69 -5.26
CA ILE A 294 -18.25 -23.27 -4.22
C ILE A 294 -19.72 -22.94 -4.47
N LEU A 295 -20.60 -23.93 -4.36
CA LEU A 295 -22.05 -23.76 -4.50
C LEU A 295 -22.80 -24.56 -3.46
N SER A 296 -23.73 -23.94 -2.75
CA SER A 296 -24.66 -24.62 -1.85
C SER A 296 -25.94 -25.06 -2.56
N ILE A 297 -26.58 -26.13 -2.05
CA ILE A 297 -27.93 -26.53 -2.50
C ILE A 297 -28.89 -25.33 -2.40
N PHE A 298 -28.80 -24.55 -1.33
CA PHE A 298 -29.62 -23.34 -1.14
C PHE A 298 -28.69 -22.16 -0.91
N PRO A 299 -28.63 -21.16 -1.81
CA PRO A 299 -27.66 -20.05 -1.72
C PRO A 299 -27.66 -19.22 -0.43
N GLN A 300 -28.67 -19.38 0.43
CA GLN A 300 -28.79 -18.71 1.73
C GLN A 300 -28.32 -19.60 2.90
N CYS A 301 -27.82 -20.80 2.63
CA CYS A 301 -27.50 -21.80 3.64
C CYS A 301 -26.27 -22.62 3.25
N TRP A 302 -25.16 -22.40 3.97
CA TRP A 302 -24.06 -23.34 3.96
C TRP A 302 -24.36 -24.51 4.92
N SER A 303 -24.75 -24.21 6.16
CA SER A 303 -25.24 -25.22 7.10
C SER A 303 -26.72 -25.59 6.91
N TYR A 304 -27.21 -26.57 7.69
CA TYR A 304 -28.62 -26.98 7.62
C TYR A 304 -29.55 -25.83 8.04
N CYS A 305 -30.58 -25.60 7.24
CA CYS A 305 -31.57 -24.55 7.48
C CYS A 305 -32.99 -25.01 7.10
N THR A 306 -33.98 -24.44 7.79
CA THR A 306 -35.40 -24.72 7.53
C THR A 306 -35.95 -23.89 6.35
N PRO A 307 -37.17 -24.18 5.84
CA PRO A 307 -37.81 -23.37 4.80
C PRO A 307 -37.97 -21.88 5.12
N SER A 308 -37.85 -21.48 6.39
CA SER A 308 -37.81 -20.07 6.80
C SER A 308 -36.65 -19.30 6.16
N PHE A 309 -35.57 -19.99 5.76
CA PHE A 309 -34.42 -19.49 5.00
C PHE A 309 -34.57 -19.71 3.48
N ARG A 310 -35.80 -19.80 2.98
CA ARG A 310 -36.10 -20.07 1.55
C ARG A 310 -35.52 -21.38 1.02
N ALA A 311 -35.16 -22.31 1.90
CA ALA A 311 -34.78 -23.67 1.52
C ALA A 311 -36.00 -24.46 1.03
N ASN A 312 -36.36 -24.24 -0.24
CA ASN A 312 -37.51 -24.87 -0.87
C ASN A 312 -37.23 -26.35 -1.20
N ARG A 313 -37.70 -27.24 -0.33
CA ARG A 313 -37.59 -28.70 -0.47
C ARG A 313 -38.84 -29.35 -1.09
N SER A 314 -39.58 -28.62 -1.92
CA SER A 314 -40.76 -29.16 -2.61
C SER A 314 -40.36 -30.09 -3.76
N ALA A 315 -41.24 -31.05 -4.10
CA ALA A 315 -40.99 -31.99 -5.18
C ALA A 315 -40.77 -31.29 -6.54
N GLU A 316 -41.44 -30.17 -6.77
CA GLU A 316 -41.34 -29.36 -7.99
C GLU A 316 -39.97 -28.67 -8.11
N ASN A 317 -39.30 -28.39 -6.99
CA ASN A 317 -38.01 -27.71 -6.98
C ASN A 317 -36.82 -28.67 -7.12
N LEU A 318 -37.03 -29.97 -6.88
CA LEU A 318 -35.98 -30.99 -7.02
C LEU A 318 -35.28 -30.96 -8.39
N PRO A 319 -36.00 -31.07 -9.53
CA PRO A 319 -35.34 -31.03 -10.85
C PRO A 319 -34.61 -29.71 -11.10
N VAL A 320 -35.13 -28.58 -10.61
CA VAL A 320 -34.46 -27.27 -10.76
C VAL A 320 -33.08 -27.26 -10.10
N LEU A 321 -32.98 -27.81 -8.88
CA LEU A 321 -31.72 -27.86 -8.15
C LEU A 321 -30.74 -28.88 -8.74
N VAL A 322 -31.23 -30.02 -9.24
CA VAL A 322 -30.41 -31.00 -9.94
C VAL A 322 -29.82 -30.39 -11.21
N ASN A 323 -30.65 -29.76 -12.06
CA ASN A 323 -30.22 -29.12 -13.31
C ASN A 323 -29.21 -28.00 -13.03
N ARG A 324 -29.52 -27.12 -12.07
CA ARG A 324 -28.60 -26.04 -11.67
C ARG A 324 -27.24 -26.61 -11.23
N THR A 325 -27.23 -27.70 -10.47
CA THR A 325 -25.98 -28.29 -9.96
C THR A 325 -25.15 -28.90 -11.10
N VAL A 326 -25.79 -29.65 -11.99
CA VAL A 326 -25.14 -30.23 -13.18
C VAL A 326 -24.60 -29.15 -14.11
N ASP A 327 -25.38 -28.11 -14.39
CA ASP A 327 -24.95 -26.98 -15.24
C ASP A 327 -23.71 -26.30 -14.68
N ASN A 328 -23.66 -26.09 -13.36
CA ASN A 328 -22.51 -25.45 -12.71
C ASN A 328 -21.28 -26.37 -12.65
N LEU A 329 -21.47 -27.68 -12.48
CA LEU A 329 -20.40 -28.67 -12.60
C LEU A 329 -19.80 -28.67 -14.02
N VAL A 330 -20.65 -28.73 -15.05
CA VAL A 330 -20.23 -28.67 -16.46
C VAL A 330 -19.47 -27.38 -16.73
N ASN A 331 -20.00 -26.23 -16.30
CA ASN A 331 -19.37 -24.93 -16.51
C ASN A 331 -18.00 -24.84 -15.84
N SER A 332 -17.86 -25.32 -14.61
CA SER A 332 -16.60 -25.30 -13.86
C SER A 332 -15.53 -26.15 -14.57
N VAL A 333 -15.87 -27.41 -14.89
CA VAL A 333 -14.95 -28.37 -15.52
C VAL A 333 -14.56 -27.93 -16.93
N ALA A 334 -15.52 -27.47 -17.75
CA ALA A 334 -15.26 -26.94 -19.09
C ALA A 334 -14.46 -25.61 -19.07
N SER A 335 -14.41 -24.93 -17.92
CA SER A 335 -13.67 -23.68 -17.71
C SER A 335 -12.34 -23.89 -16.96
N ASN A 336 -11.90 -25.15 -16.82
CA ASN A 336 -10.66 -25.54 -16.13
C ASN A 336 -10.65 -25.28 -14.61
N GLY A 337 -11.82 -25.26 -13.98
CA GLY A 337 -11.97 -25.12 -12.53
C GLY A 337 -12.39 -26.39 -11.82
N GLN A 338 -12.25 -26.38 -10.51
CA GLN A 338 -12.88 -27.35 -9.61
C GLN A 338 -14.28 -26.86 -9.21
N PHE A 339 -15.15 -27.80 -8.90
CA PHE A 339 -16.48 -27.52 -8.39
C PHE A 339 -16.69 -28.23 -7.07
N ASP A 340 -16.96 -27.47 -6.01
CA ASP A 340 -17.27 -28.01 -4.71
C ASP A 340 -18.71 -27.70 -4.33
N PHE A 341 -19.48 -28.75 -4.05
CA PHE A 341 -20.92 -28.66 -3.86
C PHE A 341 -21.30 -28.92 -2.42
N ASN A 342 -21.88 -27.91 -1.78
CA ASN A 342 -22.15 -27.91 -0.36
C ASN A 342 -23.50 -28.50 0.03
N VAL A 343 -23.47 -29.35 1.06
CA VAL A 343 -24.61 -29.88 1.79
C VAL A 343 -24.44 -29.62 3.29
N GLY A 344 -25.45 -29.06 3.94
CA GLY A 344 -25.47 -28.85 5.39
C GLY A 344 -26.14 -30.01 6.13
N PRO A 345 -25.43 -30.87 6.86
CA PRO A 345 -26.04 -31.95 7.66
C PRO A 345 -26.80 -31.38 8.85
N LYS A 346 -27.85 -32.11 9.28
CA LYS A 346 -28.65 -31.79 10.47
C LYS A 346 -27.85 -31.99 11.76
N GLY A 347 -28.33 -31.43 12.87
CA GLY A 347 -27.75 -31.67 14.20
C GLY A 347 -27.68 -33.16 14.60
N ASP A 348 -28.55 -34.01 14.06
CA ASP A 348 -28.52 -35.47 14.27
C ASP A 348 -27.46 -36.20 13.40
N GLY A 349 -26.71 -35.48 12.57
CA GLY A 349 -25.66 -36.00 11.70
C GLY A 349 -26.13 -36.56 10.36
N SER A 350 -27.45 -36.56 10.08
CA SER A 350 -27.99 -37.01 8.80
C SER A 350 -28.06 -35.91 7.74
N PHE A 351 -27.99 -36.30 6.47
CA PHE A 351 -28.44 -35.42 5.38
C PHE A 351 -29.97 -35.37 5.37
N ASP A 352 -30.53 -34.22 5.00
CA ASP A 352 -31.97 -34.15 4.76
C ASP A 352 -32.35 -35.07 3.59
N PRO A 353 -33.45 -35.84 3.66
CA PRO A 353 -33.86 -36.72 2.58
C PRO A 353 -34.06 -36.01 1.24
N PHE A 354 -34.43 -34.73 1.23
CA PHE A 354 -34.50 -33.96 -0.01
C PHE A 354 -33.12 -33.64 -0.57
N ASP A 355 -32.19 -33.23 0.29
CA ASP A 355 -30.82 -32.87 -0.09
C ASP A 355 -30.09 -34.11 -0.64
N GLN A 356 -30.33 -35.29 -0.06
CA GLN A 356 -29.88 -36.58 -0.61
C GLN A 356 -30.47 -36.85 -2.00
N LYS A 357 -31.75 -36.55 -2.25
CA LYS A 357 -32.34 -36.73 -3.59
C LYS A 357 -31.72 -35.82 -4.65
N VAL A 358 -31.26 -34.61 -4.26
CA VAL A 358 -30.50 -33.74 -5.17
C VAL A 358 -29.18 -34.42 -5.56
N LEU A 359 -28.43 -34.92 -4.56
CA LEU A 359 -27.18 -35.66 -4.79
C LEU A 359 -27.39 -36.94 -5.62
N ASP A 360 -28.48 -37.67 -5.37
CA ASP A 360 -28.86 -38.86 -6.14
C ASP A 360 -29.17 -38.50 -7.59
N GLY A 361 -29.91 -37.40 -7.83
CA GLY A 361 -30.23 -36.92 -9.17
C GLY A 361 -28.99 -36.52 -9.97
N VAL A 362 -28.04 -35.84 -9.33
CA VAL A 362 -26.73 -35.52 -9.92
C VAL A 362 -25.94 -36.80 -10.21
N GLY A 363 -25.89 -37.75 -9.27
CA GLY A 363 -25.22 -39.04 -9.45
C GLY A 363 -25.82 -39.89 -10.56
N GLN A 364 -27.15 -39.87 -10.71
CA GLN A 364 -27.84 -40.54 -11.81
C GLN A 364 -27.48 -39.94 -13.17
N TRP A 365 -27.37 -38.61 -13.26
CA TRP A 365 -26.91 -37.95 -14.49
C TRP A 365 -25.45 -38.29 -14.79
N MET A 366 -24.56 -38.21 -13.80
CA MET A 366 -23.15 -38.61 -13.92
C MET A 366 -23.00 -40.09 -14.35
N GLY A 367 -23.87 -40.97 -13.86
CA GLY A 367 -23.91 -42.38 -14.25
C GLY A 367 -24.36 -42.63 -15.69
N ARG A 368 -25.20 -41.76 -16.26
CA ARG A 368 -25.58 -41.78 -17.68
C ARG A 368 -24.47 -41.22 -18.58
N HIS A 369 -23.65 -40.31 -18.07
CA HIS A 369 -22.61 -39.59 -18.79
C HIS A 369 -21.20 -39.73 -18.15
N PRO A 370 -20.69 -40.96 -17.95
CA PRO A 370 -19.54 -41.21 -17.08
C PRO A 370 -18.23 -40.56 -17.57
N ASP A 371 -18.10 -40.36 -18.88
CA ASP A 371 -16.89 -39.82 -19.51
C ASP A 371 -16.96 -38.33 -19.83
N ALA A 372 -18.14 -37.71 -19.70
CA ALA A 372 -18.36 -36.31 -20.07
C ALA A 372 -17.75 -35.34 -19.05
N ILE A 373 -17.63 -35.75 -17.79
CA ILE A 373 -17.03 -34.96 -16.70
C ILE A 373 -15.83 -35.68 -16.07
N THR A 374 -16.02 -36.91 -15.57
CA THR A 374 -14.99 -37.61 -14.79
C THR A 374 -13.75 -37.91 -15.62
N GLY A 375 -12.65 -37.23 -15.33
CA GLY A 375 -11.39 -37.34 -16.08
C GLY A 375 -11.42 -36.65 -17.46
N ALA A 376 -12.51 -35.97 -17.80
CA ALA A 376 -12.58 -35.14 -18.98
C ALA A 376 -11.81 -33.83 -18.75
N ARG A 377 -11.28 -33.23 -19.81
CA ARG A 377 -10.55 -31.97 -19.77
C ARG A 377 -11.30 -30.90 -20.55
N PRO A 378 -11.12 -29.61 -20.18
CA PRO A 378 -11.57 -28.52 -21.04
C PRO A 378 -10.84 -28.55 -22.38
N THR A 379 -11.42 -27.91 -23.38
CA THR A 379 -10.87 -27.90 -24.75
C THR A 379 -10.25 -26.54 -25.09
N TRP A 380 -9.35 -26.52 -26.06
CA TRP A 380 -8.83 -25.27 -26.63
C TRP A 380 -9.79 -24.58 -27.61
N LEU A 381 -10.97 -25.16 -27.86
CA LEU A 381 -11.94 -24.61 -28.80
C LEU A 381 -12.43 -23.24 -28.31
N PRO A 382 -12.77 -22.32 -29.24
CA PRO A 382 -13.48 -21.10 -28.87
C PRO A 382 -14.76 -21.41 -28.09
N SER A 383 -15.06 -20.58 -27.09
CA SER A 383 -16.33 -20.70 -26.37
C SER A 383 -17.48 -20.51 -27.35
N ALA A 384 -18.36 -21.50 -27.43
CA ALA A 384 -19.53 -21.43 -28.29
C ALA A 384 -20.73 -20.81 -27.57
N ASP A 385 -21.54 -20.02 -28.29
CA ASP A 385 -22.74 -19.39 -27.73
C ASP A 385 -23.83 -20.41 -27.35
N TRP A 386 -23.82 -21.59 -27.99
CA TRP A 386 -24.83 -22.62 -27.75
C TRP A 386 -24.56 -23.48 -26.51
N GLY A 387 -23.38 -23.43 -25.90
CA GLY A 387 -23.05 -24.32 -24.78
C GLY A 387 -21.58 -24.47 -24.42
N ARG A 388 -21.21 -25.65 -23.91
CA ARG A 388 -19.86 -25.97 -23.42
C ARG A 388 -19.31 -27.25 -24.04
N THR A 389 -18.00 -27.45 -23.93
CA THR A 389 -17.34 -28.67 -24.38
C THR A 389 -16.30 -29.19 -23.39
N THR A 390 -16.17 -30.51 -23.33
CA THR A 390 -15.08 -31.22 -22.66
C THR A 390 -14.59 -32.37 -23.55
N THR A 391 -13.41 -32.92 -23.29
CA THR A 391 -12.89 -34.05 -24.07
C THR A 391 -12.21 -35.08 -23.18
N LYS A 392 -12.34 -36.36 -23.55
CA LYS A 392 -11.69 -37.48 -22.87
C LYS A 392 -11.37 -38.56 -23.88
N GLY A 393 -10.14 -39.06 -23.86
CA GLY A 393 -9.71 -40.10 -24.80
C GLY A 393 -9.91 -39.66 -26.25
N ASN A 394 -10.72 -40.42 -26.99
CA ASN A 394 -11.02 -40.18 -28.40
C ASN A 394 -12.34 -39.41 -28.63
N ASP A 395 -12.97 -38.90 -27.57
CA ASP A 395 -14.30 -38.32 -27.63
C ASP A 395 -14.30 -36.85 -27.17
N LEU A 396 -15.15 -36.06 -27.81
CA LEU A 396 -15.53 -34.69 -27.44
C LEU A 396 -17.00 -34.70 -27.01
N PHE A 397 -17.30 -34.10 -25.88
CA PHE A 397 -18.66 -33.98 -25.34
C PHE A 397 -19.12 -32.53 -25.47
N MET A 398 -20.32 -32.34 -26.01
CA MET A 398 -20.97 -31.05 -26.19
C MET A 398 -22.18 -30.97 -25.27
N PHE A 399 -22.27 -29.89 -24.50
CA PHE A 399 -23.35 -29.61 -23.55
C PHE A 399 -24.18 -28.43 -24.07
N PRO A 400 -25.20 -28.65 -24.90
CA PRO A 400 -26.05 -27.57 -25.37
C PRO A 400 -26.91 -26.99 -24.25
N ALA A 401 -26.96 -25.66 -24.18
CA ALA A 401 -27.78 -24.93 -23.21
C ALA A 401 -29.30 -25.06 -23.48
N SER A 402 -29.70 -25.43 -24.71
CA SER A 402 -31.07 -25.83 -25.01
C SER A 402 -31.10 -26.86 -26.16
N TRP A 403 -32.10 -27.75 -26.10
CA TRP A 403 -32.35 -28.78 -27.11
C TRP A 403 -33.64 -28.51 -27.87
N GLU A 404 -33.53 -28.36 -29.19
CA GLU A 404 -34.66 -28.11 -30.09
C GLU A 404 -34.46 -28.94 -31.36
N ASP A 405 -35.51 -29.61 -31.82
CA ASP A 405 -35.48 -30.43 -33.04
C ASP A 405 -35.09 -29.56 -34.26
N GLY A 406 -34.10 -30.02 -35.03
CA GLY A 406 -33.54 -29.29 -36.18
C GLY A 406 -32.53 -28.19 -35.84
N LYS A 407 -32.32 -27.86 -34.55
CA LYS A 407 -31.30 -26.88 -34.15
C LYS A 407 -29.91 -27.38 -34.49
N THR A 408 -29.09 -26.50 -35.06
CA THR A 408 -27.71 -26.86 -35.46
C THR A 408 -26.69 -26.23 -34.52
N LEU A 409 -25.83 -27.06 -33.92
CA LEU A 409 -24.68 -26.66 -33.11
C LEU A 409 -23.45 -26.59 -34.00
N THR A 410 -22.70 -25.48 -33.93
CA THR A 410 -21.49 -25.28 -34.75
C THR A 410 -20.25 -25.28 -33.86
N LEU A 411 -19.28 -26.12 -34.20
CA LEU A 411 -17.94 -26.17 -33.62
C LEU A 411 -16.93 -25.74 -34.67
N THR A 412 -16.03 -24.84 -34.31
CA THR A 412 -14.91 -24.44 -35.19
C THR A 412 -13.58 -24.82 -34.55
N GLY A 413 -12.59 -25.12 -35.40
CA GLY A 413 -11.25 -25.53 -34.97
C GLY A 413 -11.09 -27.02 -34.65
N VAL A 414 -12.02 -27.88 -35.09
CA VAL A 414 -11.90 -29.34 -34.95
C VAL A 414 -10.93 -29.87 -36.01
N GLY A 415 -9.68 -30.16 -35.62
CA GLY A 415 -8.62 -30.58 -36.54
C GLY A 415 -8.67 -32.06 -36.95
N SER A 416 -9.38 -32.89 -36.20
CA SER A 416 -9.52 -34.32 -36.46
C SER A 416 -10.79 -34.64 -37.25
N ALA A 417 -10.74 -35.70 -38.06
CA ALA A 417 -11.92 -36.19 -38.78
C ALA A 417 -12.90 -36.87 -37.81
N VAL A 418 -14.15 -36.40 -37.82
CA VAL A 418 -15.24 -36.96 -37.01
C VAL A 418 -15.69 -38.29 -37.61
N THR A 419 -15.69 -39.34 -36.79
CA THR A 419 -16.13 -40.69 -37.21
C THR A 419 -17.61 -40.94 -36.94
N SER A 420 -18.17 -40.33 -35.90
CA SER A 420 -19.60 -40.42 -35.57
C SER A 420 -20.02 -39.31 -34.61
N VAL A 421 -21.30 -38.94 -34.65
CA VAL A 421 -21.94 -38.07 -33.67
C VAL A 421 -23.19 -38.74 -33.13
N THR A 422 -23.28 -38.86 -31.81
CA THR A 422 -24.37 -39.54 -31.11
C THR A 422 -24.85 -38.75 -29.90
N VAL A 423 -26.08 -38.97 -29.49
CA VAL A 423 -26.54 -38.60 -28.14
C VAL A 423 -25.87 -39.51 -27.12
N ASP A 424 -25.12 -38.92 -26.19
CA ASP A 424 -24.45 -39.68 -25.14
C ASP A 424 -25.49 -40.32 -24.18
N GLY A 425 -25.18 -41.48 -23.60
CA GLY A 425 -26.10 -42.25 -22.78
C GLY A 425 -27.17 -43.08 -23.55
N THR A 426 -27.54 -42.69 -24.78
CA THR A 426 -28.49 -43.47 -25.61
C THR A 426 -27.86 -44.09 -26.85
N GLY A 427 -26.78 -43.49 -27.38
CA GLY A 427 -26.15 -43.91 -28.63
C GLY A 427 -26.94 -43.56 -29.89
N ALA A 428 -28.05 -42.81 -29.78
CA ALA A 428 -28.83 -42.39 -30.94
C ALA A 428 -27.99 -41.50 -31.86
N ALA A 429 -27.92 -41.84 -33.15
CA ALA A 429 -27.13 -41.09 -34.12
C ALA A 429 -27.74 -39.72 -34.42
N LEU A 430 -26.88 -38.71 -34.57
CA LEU A 430 -27.25 -37.37 -35.01
C LEU A 430 -26.63 -37.07 -36.37
N SER A 431 -27.35 -36.31 -37.20
CA SER A 431 -26.83 -35.82 -38.47
C SER A 431 -25.74 -34.79 -38.22
N TYR A 432 -24.63 -34.90 -38.95
CA TYR A 432 -23.55 -33.91 -38.88
C TYR A 432 -22.90 -33.70 -40.25
N THR A 433 -22.26 -32.55 -40.41
CA THR A 433 -21.32 -32.29 -41.51
C THR A 433 -19.99 -31.80 -40.96
N GLN A 434 -18.90 -32.09 -41.66
CA GLN A 434 -17.59 -31.54 -41.39
C GLN A 434 -17.02 -30.93 -42.67
N GLU A 435 -16.80 -29.62 -42.66
CA GLU A 435 -16.20 -28.86 -43.75
C GLU A 435 -14.92 -28.21 -43.22
N GLY A 436 -13.76 -28.76 -43.62
CA GLY A 436 -12.48 -28.37 -43.02
C GLY A 436 -12.46 -28.62 -41.51
N SER A 437 -12.16 -27.58 -40.73
CA SER A 437 -12.16 -27.62 -39.26
C SER A 437 -13.50 -27.24 -38.61
N THR A 438 -14.56 -27.08 -39.40
CA THR A 438 -15.90 -26.73 -38.92
C THR A 438 -16.79 -27.96 -38.90
N VAL A 439 -17.33 -28.30 -37.73
CA VAL A 439 -18.29 -29.39 -37.54
C VAL A 439 -19.64 -28.79 -37.20
N LYS A 440 -20.68 -29.18 -37.93
CA LYS A 440 -22.08 -28.80 -37.65
C LYS A 440 -22.84 -30.05 -37.27
N VAL A 441 -23.48 -30.03 -36.09
CA VAL A 441 -24.31 -31.13 -35.58
C VAL A 441 -25.76 -30.66 -35.55
N THR A 442 -26.67 -31.40 -36.18
CA THR A 442 -28.11 -31.11 -36.13
C THR A 442 -28.76 -31.98 -35.07
N LEU A 443 -29.33 -31.33 -34.05
CA LEU A 443 -30.14 -31.97 -33.00
C LEU A 443 -31.44 -32.49 -33.62
N SER A 444 -31.91 -33.64 -33.13
CA SER A 444 -33.14 -34.25 -33.62
C SER A 444 -33.99 -34.82 -32.48
N GLY A 445 -35.31 -34.75 -32.63
CA GLY A 445 -36.28 -35.26 -31.67
C GLY A 445 -36.41 -34.43 -30.39
N ALA A 446 -37.14 -34.99 -29.42
CA ALA A 446 -37.28 -34.41 -28.08
C ALA A 446 -35.96 -34.44 -27.29
N SER A 447 -35.83 -33.58 -26.26
CA SER A 447 -34.65 -33.58 -25.40
C SER A 447 -34.40 -35.00 -24.84
N PRO A 448 -33.21 -35.59 -25.05
CA PRO A 448 -32.94 -36.96 -24.65
C PRO A 448 -32.64 -37.11 -23.15
N ASP A 449 -32.41 -36.00 -22.46
CA ASP A 449 -32.20 -35.94 -21.01
C ASP A 449 -32.95 -34.73 -20.45
N GLU A 450 -33.58 -34.90 -19.28
CA GLU A 450 -34.38 -33.87 -18.61
C GLU A 450 -33.52 -32.92 -17.75
N VAL A 451 -32.27 -33.32 -17.47
CA VAL A 451 -31.31 -32.55 -16.67
C VAL A 451 -30.42 -31.71 -17.57
N GLN A 452 -29.54 -32.38 -18.31
CA GLN A 452 -28.62 -31.73 -19.25
C GLN A 452 -28.30 -32.72 -20.37
N PRO A 453 -28.77 -32.50 -21.61
CA PRO A 453 -28.43 -33.37 -22.72
C PRO A 453 -26.95 -33.25 -23.09
N VAL A 454 -26.36 -34.35 -23.55
CA VAL A 454 -24.95 -34.42 -23.95
C VAL A 454 -24.85 -35.05 -25.34
N VAL A 455 -24.15 -34.37 -26.24
CA VAL A 455 -23.80 -34.90 -27.55
C VAL A 455 -22.35 -35.36 -27.53
N LYS A 456 -22.10 -36.59 -27.95
CA LYS A 456 -20.76 -37.16 -28.10
C LYS A 456 -20.33 -37.16 -29.56
N VAL A 457 -19.17 -36.57 -29.81
CA VAL A 457 -18.48 -36.54 -31.10
C VAL A 457 -17.24 -37.43 -30.97
N SER A 458 -17.19 -38.49 -31.76
CA SER A 458 -16.11 -39.49 -31.68
C SER A 458 -15.12 -39.36 -32.82
N PHE A 459 -13.88 -39.76 -32.54
CA PHE A 459 -12.74 -39.69 -33.44
C PHE A 459 -11.98 -41.02 -33.45
N ALA A 460 -11.16 -41.26 -34.48
CA ALA A 460 -10.34 -42.47 -34.58
C ALA A 460 -9.20 -42.53 -33.54
N SER A 461 -8.77 -41.37 -33.03
CA SER A 461 -7.75 -41.19 -32.00
C SER A 461 -8.07 -39.94 -31.17
N ALA A 462 -7.25 -39.63 -30.17
CA ALA A 462 -7.38 -38.39 -29.40
C ALA A 462 -7.51 -37.17 -30.34
N PRO A 463 -8.57 -36.36 -30.20
CA PRO A 463 -8.85 -35.30 -31.14
C PRO A 463 -7.84 -34.16 -31.04
N GLN A 464 -7.65 -33.47 -32.16
CA GLN A 464 -6.76 -32.33 -32.29
C GLN A 464 -7.54 -31.03 -32.49
N TYR A 465 -7.01 -29.95 -31.94
CA TYR A 465 -7.42 -28.58 -32.18
C TYR A 465 -6.61 -27.97 -33.32
N ALA A 466 -7.32 -27.40 -34.30
CA ALA A 466 -6.76 -26.63 -35.40
C ALA A 466 -7.06 -25.13 -35.16
N PRO A 467 -6.10 -24.34 -34.67
CA PRO A 467 -6.31 -22.91 -34.42
C PRO A 467 -6.64 -22.15 -35.69
N GLU A 468 -7.59 -21.22 -35.59
CA GLU A 468 -8.00 -20.37 -36.73
C GLU A 468 -6.94 -19.30 -37.05
N HIS A 469 -6.41 -18.65 -36.01
CA HIS A 469 -5.36 -17.63 -36.14
C HIS A 469 -3.99 -18.26 -35.88
N THR A 470 -3.16 -18.31 -36.92
CA THR A 470 -1.83 -18.92 -36.88
C THR A 470 -0.82 -18.02 -37.60
N LEU A 471 0.41 -18.01 -37.10
CA LEU A 471 1.59 -17.51 -37.81
C LEU A 471 2.00 -18.55 -38.86
N SER A 472 2.14 -18.13 -40.11
CA SER A 472 2.56 -19.00 -41.21
C SER A 472 3.99 -18.68 -41.63
N PRO A 473 4.86 -19.67 -41.88
CA PRO A 473 6.18 -19.40 -42.43
C PRO A 473 6.14 -19.09 -43.94
N ALA A 474 4.97 -19.15 -44.59
CA ALA A 474 4.78 -18.81 -45.99
C ALA A 474 5.23 -17.37 -46.27
N GLY A 475 6.19 -17.19 -47.18
CA GLY A 475 6.80 -15.88 -47.47
C GLY A 475 7.94 -15.48 -46.52
N GLY A 476 8.38 -16.36 -45.62
CA GLY A 476 9.54 -16.19 -44.73
C GLY A 476 9.29 -15.36 -43.47
N LYS A 477 8.22 -14.53 -43.45
CA LYS A 477 7.83 -13.68 -42.32
C LYS A 477 6.32 -13.55 -42.21
N SER A 478 5.78 -13.69 -40.99
CA SER A 478 4.34 -13.50 -40.69
C SER A 478 4.17 -12.82 -39.33
N THR A 479 3.14 -12.00 -39.19
CA THR A 479 2.86 -11.24 -37.96
C THR A 479 1.39 -11.38 -37.59
N LEU A 480 1.11 -11.56 -36.30
CA LEU A 480 -0.21 -11.40 -35.71
C LEU A 480 -0.17 -10.22 -34.74
N ASP A 481 -1.13 -9.32 -34.87
CA ASP A 481 -1.40 -8.31 -33.86
C ASP A 481 -2.32 -8.87 -32.76
N LYS A 482 -2.63 -8.03 -31.76
CA LYS A 482 -3.45 -8.39 -30.60
C LYS A 482 -4.79 -9.04 -30.96
N THR A 483 -5.38 -8.72 -32.11
CA THR A 483 -6.67 -9.31 -32.54
C THR A 483 -6.54 -10.77 -32.97
N GLY A 484 -5.35 -11.18 -33.42
CA GLY A 484 -5.02 -12.56 -33.77
C GLY A 484 -4.35 -13.36 -32.65
N LEU A 485 -4.09 -12.73 -31.48
CA LEU A 485 -3.50 -13.39 -30.31
C LEU A 485 -4.58 -13.87 -29.35
N TYR A 486 -4.35 -15.02 -28.71
CA TYR A 486 -5.27 -15.60 -27.73
C TYR A 486 -4.88 -15.16 -26.32
N LEU A 487 -5.52 -14.09 -25.84
CA LEU A 487 -5.33 -13.60 -24.47
C LEU A 487 -5.97 -14.57 -23.47
N ARG A 488 -5.15 -15.16 -22.60
CA ARG A 488 -5.59 -16.11 -21.59
C ARG A 488 -5.72 -15.40 -20.24
N ARG A 489 -6.93 -15.44 -19.68
CA ARG A 489 -7.22 -14.77 -18.41
C ARG A 489 -6.75 -15.58 -17.21
N GLY A 490 -6.25 -14.87 -16.21
CA GLY A 490 -6.02 -15.40 -14.86
C GLY A 490 -7.32 -15.44 -14.05
N PRO A 491 -7.33 -16.19 -12.94
CA PRO A 491 -8.52 -16.36 -12.12
C PRO A 491 -8.89 -15.10 -11.33
N GLN A 492 -7.90 -14.27 -10.97
CA GLN A 492 -8.06 -12.94 -10.37
C GLN A 492 -8.37 -11.83 -11.41
N GLY A 493 -8.51 -12.20 -12.69
CA GLY A 493 -8.65 -11.27 -13.80
C GLY A 493 -7.32 -11.00 -14.52
N GLY A 494 -7.29 -9.99 -15.39
CA GLY A 494 -6.10 -9.66 -16.19
C GLY A 494 -5.72 -10.74 -17.21
N THR A 495 -4.54 -10.58 -17.83
CA THR A 495 -3.98 -11.54 -18.80
C THR A 495 -2.83 -12.28 -18.13
N ALA A 496 -3.02 -13.57 -17.86
CA ALA A 496 -1.98 -14.43 -17.26
C ALA A 496 -0.99 -14.94 -18.32
N ALA A 497 -1.48 -15.17 -19.54
CA ALA A 497 -0.65 -15.61 -20.67
C ALA A 497 -1.20 -15.11 -22.01
N VAL A 498 -0.33 -15.05 -23.00
CA VAL A 498 -0.69 -14.81 -24.40
C VAL A 498 -0.28 -16.02 -25.22
N ASP A 499 -1.27 -16.67 -25.83
CA ASP A 499 -1.05 -17.79 -26.73
C ASP A 499 -1.10 -17.36 -28.19
N THR A 500 -0.27 -17.99 -29.00
CA THR A 500 -0.39 -18.01 -30.46
C THR A 500 0.10 -19.36 -30.98
N TYR A 501 0.02 -19.58 -32.28
CA TYR A 501 0.34 -20.86 -32.89
C TYR A 501 1.09 -20.64 -34.20
N VAL A 502 2.16 -21.39 -34.42
CA VAL A 502 2.84 -21.44 -35.71
C VAL A 502 2.32 -22.65 -36.47
N SER A 503 1.86 -22.46 -37.71
CA SER A 503 1.34 -23.54 -38.55
C SER A 503 2.07 -23.60 -39.89
N GLU A 504 2.69 -24.74 -40.16
CA GLU A 504 3.31 -25.05 -41.44
C GLU A 504 2.29 -25.77 -42.34
N LYS A 505 1.98 -25.19 -43.50
CA LYS A 505 0.94 -25.69 -44.41
C LYS A 505 1.45 -26.01 -45.83
N GLU A 506 2.71 -25.69 -46.15
CA GLU A 506 3.31 -25.89 -47.47
C GLU A 506 4.09 -27.21 -47.57
N GLY A 507 4.21 -27.98 -46.48
CA GLY A 507 4.95 -29.23 -46.43
C GLY A 507 6.47 -29.03 -46.37
N LYS A 508 6.93 -27.86 -45.94
CA LYS A 508 8.36 -27.51 -45.85
C LYS A 508 8.88 -27.66 -44.43
N SER A 509 10.13 -28.07 -44.28
CA SER A 509 10.82 -28.05 -42.99
C SER A 509 11.75 -26.84 -42.90
N TYR A 510 11.73 -26.18 -41.75
CA TYR A 510 12.59 -25.04 -41.46
C TYR A 510 13.58 -25.43 -40.37
N GLU A 511 14.87 -25.27 -40.67
CA GLU A 511 15.94 -25.49 -39.70
C GLU A 511 15.99 -24.41 -38.62
N GLU A 512 15.33 -23.28 -38.85
CA GLU A 512 15.22 -22.18 -37.89
C GLU A 512 13.89 -21.45 -37.95
N ALA A 513 13.33 -21.17 -36.76
CA ALA A 513 12.14 -20.37 -36.53
C ALA A 513 12.41 -19.41 -35.36
N THR A 514 12.25 -18.11 -35.59
CA THR A 514 12.44 -17.08 -34.57
C THR A 514 11.17 -16.25 -34.39
N LEU A 515 10.98 -15.75 -33.17
CA LEU A 515 9.87 -14.88 -32.80
C LEU A 515 10.40 -13.50 -32.44
N SER A 516 9.83 -12.45 -33.00
CA SER A 516 10.05 -11.07 -32.54
C SER A 516 8.77 -10.52 -31.94
N PHE A 517 8.90 -9.77 -30.86
CA PHE A 517 7.77 -9.15 -30.17
C PHE A 517 7.81 -7.65 -30.42
N GLN A 518 6.65 -7.03 -30.63
CA GLN A 518 6.52 -5.58 -30.67
C GLN A 518 5.33 -5.18 -29.79
N GLY A 519 5.43 -4.02 -29.14
CA GLY A 519 4.41 -3.55 -28.22
C GLY A 519 4.98 -3.08 -26.89
N GLU A 520 4.13 -3.07 -25.89
CA GLU A 520 4.46 -2.63 -24.52
C GLU A 520 4.53 -3.85 -23.59
N LEU A 521 5.74 -4.41 -23.48
CA LEU A 521 6.14 -5.32 -22.40
C LEU A 521 6.93 -4.53 -21.36
N ASP A 522 6.74 -4.86 -20.08
CA ASP A 522 7.50 -4.24 -19.02
C ASP A 522 8.98 -4.59 -19.14
N ALA A 523 9.83 -3.55 -19.13
CA ALA A 523 11.24 -3.70 -19.48
C ALA A 523 12.03 -4.56 -18.47
N GLU A 524 11.64 -4.54 -17.20
CA GLU A 524 12.33 -5.21 -16.09
C GLU A 524 11.73 -6.60 -15.82
N THR A 525 10.48 -6.80 -16.20
CA THR A 525 9.78 -8.07 -16.03
C THR A 525 10.40 -9.14 -16.90
N THR A 526 10.72 -10.28 -16.28
CA THR A 526 11.17 -11.48 -17.00
C THR A 526 9.97 -12.31 -17.43
N TYR A 527 9.88 -12.54 -18.73
CA TYR A 527 8.85 -13.36 -19.35
C TYR A 527 9.42 -14.68 -19.83
N LYS A 528 8.59 -15.72 -19.80
CA LYS A 528 8.89 -17.03 -20.38
C LYS A 528 8.20 -17.15 -21.73
N VAL A 529 9.00 -17.34 -22.78
CA VAL A 529 8.51 -17.65 -24.13
C VAL A 529 8.67 -19.15 -24.36
N THR A 530 7.56 -19.84 -24.59
CA THR A 530 7.53 -21.28 -24.90
C THR A 530 7.18 -21.47 -26.36
N TYR A 531 7.92 -22.34 -27.07
CA TYR A 531 7.71 -22.77 -28.44
C TYR A 531 7.69 -24.29 -28.46
N GLY A 532 6.50 -24.89 -28.53
CA GLY A 532 6.32 -26.32 -28.38
C GLY A 532 6.77 -26.80 -27.00
N ASP A 533 7.80 -27.62 -26.96
CA ASP A 533 8.44 -28.17 -25.75
C ASP A 533 9.67 -27.36 -25.31
N LYS A 534 10.10 -26.36 -26.09
CA LYS A 534 11.26 -25.51 -25.78
C LYS A 534 10.80 -24.23 -25.12
N SER A 535 11.62 -23.66 -24.24
CA SER A 535 11.36 -22.34 -23.68
C SER A 535 12.62 -21.55 -23.43
N ILE A 536 12.48 -20.23 -23.40
CA ILE A 536 13.50 -19.29 -22.92
C ILE A 536 12.88 -18.33 -21.91
N GLU A 537 13.72 -17.77 -21.05
CA GLU A 537 13.38 -16.61 -20.20
C GLU A 537 14.12 -15.39 -20.74
N ALA A 538 13.42 -14.26 -20.85
CA ALA A 538 13.98 -13.00 -21.30
C ALA A 538 13.20 -11.84 -20.69
N THR A 539 13.88 -10.73 -20.39
CA THR A 539 13.22 -9.49 -19.96
C THR A 539 12.36 -8.90 -21.08
N GLY A 540 11.34 -8.11 -20.75
CA GLY A 540 10.57 -7.41 -21.79
C GLY A 540 11.46 -6.52 -22.66
N ALA A 541 12.51 -5.92 -22.09
CA ALA A 541 13.50 -5.16 -22.85
C ALA A 541 14.24 -6.02 -23.90
N GLN A 542 14.62 -7.27 -23.55
CA GLN A 542 15.24 -8.21 -24.47
C GLN A 542 14.26 -8.67 -25.57
N LEU A 543 13.01 -8.99 -25.20
CA LEU A 543 11.99 -9.45 -26.15
C LEU A 543 11.62 -8.39 -27.20
N LEU A 544 11.65 -7.11 -26.81
CA LEU A 544 11.37 -5.99 -27.71
C LEU A 544 12.58 -5.58 -28.57
N ALA A 545 13.80 -6.00 -28.21
CA ALA A 545 15.00 -5.59 -28.91
C ALA A 545 15.32 -6.45 -30.14
N GLY A 546 14.90 -7.73 -30.17
CA GLY A 546 15.27 -8.60 -31.27
C GLY A 546 14.58 -9.97 -31.26
N PRO A 547 14.83 -10.77 -32.31
CA PRO A 547 14.27 -12.10 -32.41
C PRO A 547 14.81 -13.04 -31.33
N VAL A 548 13.95 -13.92 -30.85
CA VAL A 548 14.28 -15.03 -29.96
C VAL A 548 13.98 -16.37 -30.63
N GLY A 549 14.52 -17.46 -30.08
CA GLY A 549 14.22 -18.81 -30.54
C GLY A 549 15.30 -19.49 -31.37
N GLU A 550 16.56 -19.19 -31.08
CA GLU A 550 17.68 -19.83 -31.77
C GLU A 550 17.61 -21.36 -31.70
N GLY A 551 17.77 -22.01 -32.86
CA GLY A 551 17.72 -23.47 -32.97
C GLY A 551 16.32 -24.08 -32.77
N TRP A 552 15.26 -23.27 -32.69
CA TRP A 552 13.90 -23.76 -32.81
C TRP A 552 13.65 -24.17 -34.25
N LYS A 553 13.14 -25.39 -34.45
CA LYS A 553 12.87 -25.95 -35.77
C LYS A 553 11.37 -26.01 -35.98
N LEU A 554 10.94 -25.88 -37.22
CA LEU A 554 9.55 -26.08 -37.62
C LEU A 554 9.49 -27.22 -38.65
N PRO A 555 9.14 -28.45 -38.23
CA PRO A 555 8.98 -29.57 -39.16
C PRO A 555 7.85 -29.35 -40.16
N ALA A 556 7.94 -30.00 -41.32
CA ALA A 556 6.87 -30.01 -42.32
C ALA A 556 5.53 -30.46 -41.73
N GLY A 557 4.48 -29.70 -42.03
CA GLY A 557 3.13 -29.89 -41.56
C GLY A 557 2.88 -29.53 -40.08
N ALA A 558 3.89 -29.20 -39.27
CA ALA A 558 3.70 -29.05 -37.83
C ALA A 558 2.83 -27.84 -37.44
N VAL A 559 2.05 -27.99 -36.37
CA VAL A 559 1.47 -26.88 -35.61
C VAL A 559 2.14 -26.81 -34.24
N VAL A 560 2.81 -25.69 -33.96
CA VAL A 560 3.57 -25.49 -32.73
C VAL A 560 2.90 -24.43 -31.87
N PRO A 561 2.48 -24.75 -30.63
CA PRO A 561 1.95 -23.76 -29.71
C PRO A 561 3.06 -22.83 -29.24
N VAL A 562 2.74 -21.55 -29.16
CA VAL A 562 3.61 -20.49 -28.64
C VAL A 562 2.92 -19.82 -27.47
N ARG A 563 3.61 -19.69 -26.35
CA ARG A 563 3.09 -19.00 -25.16
C ARG A 563 4.08 -17.98 -24.66
N LEU A 564 3.59 -16.78 -24.36
CA LEU A 564 4.27 -15.77 -23.56
C LEU A 564 3.55 -15.68 -22.20
N ALA A 565 4.29 -15.83 -21.10
CA ALA A 565 3.78 -15.72 -19.73
C ALA A 565 4.84 -15.07 -18.83
N LEU A 566 4.49 -14.68 -17.60
CA LEU A 566 5.50 -14.30 -16.59
C LEU A 566 6.42 -15.51 -16.33
N ALA A 567 7.74 -15.28 -16.30
CA ALA A 567 8.68 -16.37 -16.01
C ALA A 567 8.66 -16.75 -14.52
N ARG A 568 8.57 -15.74 -13.67
CA ARG A 568 8.66 -15.86 -12.21
C ARG A 568 7.60 -14.96 -11.57
N PRO A 569 6.31 -15.31 -11.70
CA PRO A 569 5.27 -14.55 -11.04
C PRO A 569 5.46 -14.63 -9.52
N SER A 570 5.16 -13.55 -8.81
CA SER A 570 5.22 -13.52 -7.33
C SER A 570 4.11 -14.35 -6.70
N TYR A 571 3.00 -14.45 -7.41
CA TYR A 571 1.86 -15.30 -7.14
C TYR A 571 1.35 -15.92 -8.44
N TYR A 572 0.93 -17.18 -8.42
CA TYR A 572 0.56 -17.90 -9.64
C TYR A 572 -0.57 -17.20 -10.45
N GLY A 573 -1.43 -16.41 -9.79
CA GLY A 573 -2.51 -15.64 -10.39
C GLY A 573 -2.12 -14.27 -10.97
N ASP A 574 -0.84 -13.88 -10.89
CA ASP A 574 -0.36 -12.57 -11.34
C ASP A 574 -0.62 -12.34 -12.85
N SER A 575 -1.10 -11.15 -13.17
CA SER A 575 -1.30 -10.70 -14.55
C SER A 575 0.01 -10.14 -15.13
N MET A 576 0.26 -10.40 -16.42
CA MET A 576 1.38 -9.84 -17.17
C MET A 576 1.31 -8.33 -17.40
N SER A 577 0.19 -7.70 -17.00
CA SER A 577 -0.05 -6.24 -17.07
C SER A 577 0.32 -5.62 -18.42
N LEU A 578 -0.23 -6.17 -19.51
CA LEU A 578 -0.03 -5.67 -20.87
C LEU A 578 -0.64 -4.26 -21.02
N ARG A 579 0.21 -3.23 -21.04
CA ARG A 579 -0.20 -1.80 -21.09
C ARG A 579 -0.64 -1.31 -22.48
N GLY A 580 -0.26 -2.02 -23.54
CA GLY A 580 -0.49 -1.60 -24.93
C GLY A 580 -0.80 -2.72 -25.94
N PRO A 581 -0.77 -2.42 -27.26
CA PRO A 581 -0.89 -3.44 -28.29
C PRO A 581 0.35 -4.36 -28.26
N LEU A 582 0.14 -5.68 -28.35
CA LEU A 582 1.20 -6.67 -28.49
C LEU A 582 1.05 -7.33 -29.87
N SER A 583 2.15 -7.48 -30.60
CA SER A 583 2.22 -8.29 -31.81
C SER A 583 3.39 -9.26 -31.73
N VAL A 584 3.21 -10.41 -32.39
CA VAL A 584 4.21 -11.47 -32.48
C VAL A 584 4.49 -11.72 -33.96
N THR A 585 5.77 -11.69 -34.33
CA THR A 585 6.24 -11.94 -35.68
C THR A 585 7.08 -13.21 -35.73
N LEU A 586 6.68 -14.17 -36.56
CA LEU A 586 7.48 -15.33 -36.93
C LEU A 586 8.40 -14.96 -38.10
N THR A 587 9.67 -15.37 -38.02
CA THR A 587 10.58 -15.46 -39.17
C THR A 587 11.14 -16.87 -39.24
N ALA A 588 11.05 -17.53 -40.40
CA ALA A 588 11.50 -18.91 -40.57
C ALA A 588 12.44 -19.06 -41.76
N SER A 589 13.45 -19.92 -41.63
CA SER A 589 14.47 -20.18 -42.65
C SER A 589 14.73 -21.68 -42.83
N GLU A 590 14.82 -22.12 -44.09
CA GLU A 590 15.18 -23.51 -44.45
C GLU A 590 16.66 -23.82 -44.17
N LYS A 591 17.48 -22.78 -43.96
CA LYS A 591 18.90 -22.91 -43.58
C LYS A 591 19.14 -22.30 -42.20
N PRO A 592 20.11 -22.83 -41.44
CA PRO A 592 20.60 -22.14 -40.25
C PRO A 592 21.04 -20.72 -40.61
N LEU A 593 20.60 -19.74 -39.83
CA LEU A 593 21.10 -18.38 -39.92
C LEU A 593 22.55 -18.35 -39.41
N GLU A 594 23.31 -17.30 -39.75
CA GLU A 594 24.68 -17.09 -39.25
C GLU A 594 24.67 -16.40 -37.87
N GLY A 595 25.69 -16.70 -37.05
CA GLY A 595 25.86 -16.04 -35.76
C GLY A 595 26.30 -14.58 -35.92
N SER A 596 25.83 -13.70 -35.06
CA SER A 596 26.21 -12.28 -35.01
C SER A 596 26.72 -11.92 -33.62
N ALA A 597 27.84 -11.18 -33.57
CA ALA A 597 28.38 -10.64 -32.32
C ALA A 597 27.42 -9.63 -31.70
N PRO A 598 27.46 -9.40 -30.38
CA PRO A 598 26.53 -8.50 -29.71
C PRO A 598 26.69 -7.05 -30.14
N VAL A 599 25.56 -6.35 -30.30
CA VAL A 599 25.50 -4.91 -30.58
C VAL A 599 24.46 -4.26 -29.68
N PHE A 600 24.88 -3.29 -28.85
CA PHE A 600 23.95 -2.57 -27.98
C PHE A 600 22.97 -1.70 -28.78
N THR A 601 21.67 -1.97 -28.62
CA THR A 601 20.56 -1.15 -29.14
C THR A 601 20.02 -0.20 -28.07
N LYS A 602 20.21 -0.51 -26.79
CA LYS A 602 19.95 0.37 -25.64
C LYS A 602 21.15 0.39 -24.72
N HIS A 603 21.64 1.59 -24.40
CA HIS A 603 22.70 1.78 -23.42
C HIS A 603 22.11 2.20 -22.08
N PRO A 604 22.78 1.92 -20.95
CA PRO A 604 22.37 2.46 -19.66
C PRO A 604 22.46 3.99 -19.70
N GLN A 605 21.54 4.65 -18.98
CA GLN A 605 21.49 6.10 -18.87
C GLN A 605 21.89 6.52 -17.45
N SER A 606 22.53 7.68 -17.33
CA SER A 606 22.82 8.27 -16.01
C SER A 606 21.53 8.55 -15.25
N VAL A 607 21.54 8.31 -13.95
CA VAL A 607 20.38 8.45 -13.06
C VAL A 607 20.78 9.32 -11.88
N GLU A 608 19.85 10.15 -11.41
CA GLU A 608 19.96 10.84 -10.12
C GLU A 608 19.06 10.10 -9.13
N ALA A 609 19.60 9.82 -7.95
CA ALA A 609 18.89 9.11 -6.89
C ALA A 609 19.22 9.72 -5.52
N ARG A 610 18.40 9.43 -4.52
CA ARG A 610 18.71 9.71 -3.12
C ARG A 610 19.34 8.47 -2.47
N ASP A 611 20.12 8.69 -1.42
CA ASP A 611 20.66 7.61 -0.60
C ASP A 611 19.52 6.70 -0.11
N GLY A 612 19.59 5.40 -0.33
CA GLY A 612 18.52 4.44 -0.02
C GLY A 612 17.44 4.26 -1.09
N GLU A 613 17.46 5.00 -2.20
CA GLU A 613 16.50 4.85 -3.30
C GLU A 613 16.86 3.68 -4.23
N ARG A 614 15.85 2.96 -4.76
CA ARG A 614 16.08 1.85 -5.70
C ARG A 614 16.33 2.39 -7.11
N VAL A 615 17.44 2.00 -7.72
CA VAL A 615 17.84 2.36 -9.08
C VAL A 615 17.88 1.13 -9.96
N ALA A 616 17.45 1.25 -11.21
CA ALA A 616 17.55 0.21 -12.24
C ALA A 616 18.25 0.76 -13.49
N LEU A 617 19.36 0.13 -13.87
CA LEU A 617 20.10 0.45 -15.09
C LEU A 617 19.81 -0.60 -16.17
N THR A 618 19.39 -0.17 -17.36
CA THR A 618 19.05 -1.09 -18.47
C THR A 618 20.09 -1.00 -19.59
N ALA A 619 20.62 -2.14 -20.02
CA ALA A 619 21.46 -2.26 -21.21
C ALA A 619 21.00 -3.43 -22.06
N VAL A 620 20.71 -3.19 -23.34
CA VAL A 620 20.18 -4.21 -24.25
C VAL A 620 21.03 -4.30 -25.51
N ALA A 621 21.50 -5.50 -25.82
CA ALA A 621 22.22 -5.84 -27.01
C ALA A 621 21.47 -6.89 -27.85
N THR A 622 21.50 -6.71 -29.16
CA THR A 622 21.02 -7.69 -30.13
C THR A 622 22.19 -8.53 -30.62
N SER A 623 21.98 -9.84 -30.71
CA SER A 623 23.04 -10.79 -31.07
C SER A 623 22.44 -12.15 -31.42
N ARG A 624 23.23 -13.02 -32.05
CA ARG A 624 22.89 -14.43 -32.26
C ARG A 624 24.12 -15.33 -32.08
N PRO A 625 24.17 -16.24 -31.10
CA PRO A 625 23.22 -16.44 -30.01
C PRO A 625 22.90 -15.20 -29.18
N ALA A 626 21.83 -15.26 -28.39
CA ALA A 626 21.55 -14.23 -27.38
C ALA A 626 22.76 -14.07 -26.45
N ALA A 627 23.13 -12.84 -26.16
CA ALA A 627 24.31 -12.52 -25.35
C ALA A 627 24.03 -12.73 -23.86
N THR A 628 25.06 -13.18 -23.14
CA THR A 628 25.13 -13.08 -21.68
C THR A 628 25.66 -11.70 -21.30
N TYR A 629 25.22 -11.14 -20.18
CA TYR A 629 25.66 -9.83 -19.70
C TYR A 629 26.59 -9.99 -18.50
N GLN A 630 27.45 -9.00 -18.29
CA GLN A 630 28.18 -8.78 -17.06
C GLN A 630 28.26 -7.27 -16.81
N TRP A 631 27.74 -6.82 -15.67
CA TRP A 631 27.85 -5.42 -15.27
C TRP A 631 29.16 -5.13 -14.53
N TYR A 632 29.65 -3.91 -14.74
CA TYR A 632 30.86 -3.38 -14.13
C TYR A 632 30.55 -2.06 -13.44
N ARG A 633 31.14 -1.84 -12.27
CA ARG A 633 31.11 -0.58 -11.53
C ARG A 633 32.51 0.00 -11.48
N ARG A 634 32.66 1.27 -11.82
CA ARG A 634 33.86 2.06 -11.59
C ARG A 634 33.55 3.12 -10.54
N ALA A 635 34.25 3.05 -9.41
CA ALA A 635 34.10 4.02 -8.33
C ALA A 635 34.51 5.44 -8.79
N PRO A 636 33.99 6.50 -8.16
CA PRO A 636 34.37 7.87 -8.48
C PRO A 636 35.89 8.05 -8.42
N GLY A 637 36.50 8.55 -9.50
CA GLY A 637 37.95 8.78 -9.59
C GLY A 637 38.82 7.52 -9.74
N ALA A 638 38.26 6.31 -9.77
CA ALA A 638 39.01 5.09 -10.02
C ALA A 638 39.36 4.94 -11.52
N SER A 639 40.53 4.37 -11.81
CA SER A 639 40.98 4.08 -13.18
C SER A 639 40.47 2.73 -13.72
N GLU A 640 40.15 1.79 -12.83
CA GLU A 640 39.71 0.43 -13.17
C GLU A 640 38.29 0.17 -12.67
N ALA A 641 37.52 -0.58 -13.46
CA ALA A 641 36.18 -1.01 -13.10
C ALA A 641 36.22 -2.45 -12.55
N SER A 642 35.37 -2.73 -11.57
CA SER A 642 35.21 -4.07 -10.99
C SER A 642 33.93 -4.72 -11.49
N ALA A 643 33.97 -6.03 -11.77
CA ALA A 643 32.78 -6.80 -12.11
C ALA A 643 31.85 -6.88 -10.90
N ILE A 644 30.56 -6.64 -11.11
CA ILE A 644 29.53 -6.75 -10.08
C ILE A 644 29.06 -8.21 -10.05
N ASN A 645 29.30 -8.90 -8.94
CA ASN A 645 28.97 -10.32 -8.83
C ASN A 645 27.46 -10.55 -8.94
N GLY A 646 27.04 -11.54 -9.74
CA GLY A 646 25.63 -11.89 -9.97
C GLY A 646 24.85 -10.95 -10.90
N ALA A 647 25.43 -9.81 -11.31
CA ALA A 647 24.78 -8.88 -12.24
C ALA A 647 24.98 -9.33 -13.69
N THR A 648 24.25 -10.37 -14.10
CA THR A 648 24.37 -11.02 -15.41
C THR A 648 23.18 -10.82 -16.35
N GLU A 649 22.23 -9.98 -15.94
CA GLU A 649 21.01 -9.70 -16.68
C GLU A 649 21.11 -8.40 -17.49
N SER A 650 20.16 -8.18 -18.40
CA SER A 650 20.06 -6.93 -19.19
C SER A 650 19.64 -5.70 -18.36
N VAL A 651 19.11 -5.92 -17.16
CA VAL A 651 18.77 -4.89 -16.18
C VAL A 651 19.55 -5.17 -14.90
N TYR A 652 20.19 -4.15 -14.34
CA TYR A 652 20.85 -4.21 -13.05
C TYR A 652 20.15 -3.25 -12.08
N SER A 653 19.45 -3.82 -11.10
CA SER A 653 18.72 -3.05 -10.08
C SER A 653 19.35 -3.22 -8.71
N PHE A 654 19.51 -2.11 -7.98
CA PHE A 654 20.13 -2.05 -6.66
C PHE A 654 19.63 -0.84 -5.87
N THR A 655 19.89 -0.81 -4.56
CA THR A 655 19.63 0.37 -3.74
C THR A 655 20.84 1.30 -3.81
N ALA A 656 20.66 2.52 -4.30
CA ALA A 656 21.71 3.52 -4.37
C ALA A 656 22.15 3.93 -2.98
N THR A 657 23.46 4.08 -2.79
CA THR A 657 24.04 4.58 -1.54
C THR A 657 24.92 5.80 -1.80
N MET A 658 25.24 6.58 -0.76
CA MET A 658 26.21 7.67 -0.89
C MET A 658 27.57 7.22 -1.46
N ASP A 659 27.97 5.95 -1.26
CA ASP A 659 29.20 5.38 -1.85
C ASP A 659 29.13 5.27 -3.39
N ASP A 660 27.93 5.28 -3.96
CA ASP A 660 27.68 5.23 -5.39
C ASP A 660 27.65 6.61 -6.07
N ASN A 661 27.71 7.70 -5.30
CA ASN A 661 27.68 9.05 -5.86
C ASN A 661 28.89 9.32 -6.77
N GLY A 662 28.64 9.50 -8.06
CA GLY A 662 29.64 9.68 -9.10
C GLY A 662 30.22 8.38 -9.67
N ALA A 663 29.72 7.21 -9.27
CA ALA A 663 30.15 5.93 -9.80
C ALA A 663 29.62 5.73 -11.23
N ALA A 664 30.44 5.15 -12.11
CA ALA A 664 30.08 4.83 -13.49
C ALA A 664 29.78 3.34 -13.64
N TYR A 665 28.72 3.01 -14.38
CA TYR A 665 28.26 1.65 -14.62
C TYR A 665 28.17 1.37 -16.11
N TYR A 666 28.60 0.19 -16.53
CA TYR A 666 28.43 -0.29 -17.90
C TYR A 666 28.27 -1.80 -17.93
N ALA A 667 27.76 -2.32 -19.05
CA ALA A 667 27.57 -3.74 -19.28
C ALA A 667 28.44 -4.23 -20.44
N VAL A 668 28.95 -5.45 -20.33
CA VAL A 668 29.57 -6.19 -21.44
C VAL A 668 28.65 -7.33 -21.84
N ALA A 669 28.23 -7.34 -23.10
CA ALA A 669 27.42 -8.40 -23.69
C ALA A 669 28.34 -9.35 -24.47
N THR A 670 28.27 -10.66 -24.20
CA THR A 670 29.15 -11.68 -24.80
C THR A 670 28.36 -12.88 -25.33
N ASN A 671 28.71 -13.34 -26.53
CA ASN A 671 28.27 -14.61 -27.11
C ASN A 671 29.45 -15.29 -27.85
N PRO A 672 29.27 -16.51 -28.42
CA PRO A 672 30.34 -17.19 -29.15
C PRO A 672 30.89 -16.46 -30.39
N ALA A 673 30.14 -15.50 -30.95
CA ALA A 673 30.56 -14.70 -32.09
C ALA A 673 31.37 -13.46 -31.68
N GLY A 674 31.35 -13.06 -30.40
CA GLY A 674 32.17 -11.98 -29.86
C GLY A 674 31.56 -11.29 -28.64
N SER A 675 32.09 -10.12 -28.29
CA SER A 675 31.61 -9.29 -27.19
C SER A 675 31.53 -7.82 -27.57
N ALA A 676 30.58 -7.09 -26.98
CA ALA A 676 30.50 -5.63 -27.06
C ALA A 676 30.37 -5.02 -25.67
N THR A 677 30.78 -3.76 -25.51
CA THR A 677 30.69 -2.98 -24.26
C THR A 677 29.71 -1.82 -24.46
N SER A 678 28.84 -1.58 -23.48
CA SER A 678 27.89 -0.47 -23.53
C SER A 678 28.59 0.87 -23.28
N LYS A 679 27.88 1.98 -23.53
CA LYS A 679 28.25 3.27 -22.95
C LYS A 679 28.08 3.21 -21.43
N GLU A 680 28.76 4.12 -20.74
CA GLU A 680 28.69 4.26 -19.29
C GLU A 680 27.52 5.16 -18.88
N ALA A 681 26.90 4.81 -17.76
CA ALA A 681 25.95 5.62 -17.02
C ALA A 681 26.58 6.04 -15.69
N VAL A 682 26.46 7.32 -15.33
CA VAL A 682 26.92 7.84 -14.04
C VAL A 682 25.73 7.94 -13.10
N LEU A 683 25.88 7.43 -11.88
CA LEU A 683 24.88 7.58 -10.82
C LEU A 683 25.24 8.81 -9.97
N THR A 684 24.33 9.76 -9.84
CA THR A 684 24.46 10.88 -8.89
C THR A 684 23.60 10.58 -7.68
N VAL A 685 24.19 10.46 -6.50
CA VAL A 685 23.45 10.18 -5.25
C VAL A 685 23.51 11.39 -4.33
N SER A 686 22.34 11.84 -3.91
CA SER A 686 22.17 12.93 -2.94
C SER A 686 21.79 12.38 -1.56
N ALA A 687 22.29 13.01 -0.50
CA ALA A 687 21.93 12.61 0.86
C ALA A 687 20.43 12.81 1.11
N ARG A 688 19.77 11.86 1.79
CA ARG A 688 18.42 12.10 2.30
C ARG A 688 18.48 13.18 3.40
N PRO A 689 17.54 14.13 3.44
CA PRO A 689 17.37 14.98 4.61
C PRO A 689 17.02 14.11 5.83
N ASP A 690 17.41 14.54 7.03
CA ASP A 690 17.04 13.87 8.28
C ASP A 690 15.51 13.76 8.36
N ASN A 691 14.97 12.56 8.15
CA ASN A 691 13.53 12.27 8.21
C ASN A 691 13.27 11.37 9.43
N LEU A 692 12.73 11.95 10.50
CA LEU A 692 12.36 11.26 11.73
C LEU A 692 11.26 10.21 11.53
N ALA A 693 10.48 10.30 10.44
CA ALA A 693 9.45 9.34 10.10
C ALA A 693 9.95 8.16 9.25
N LEU A 694 11.19 8.21 8.73
CA LEU A 694 11.71 7.17 7.84
C LEU A 694 11.75 5.79 8.52
N ASN A 695 11.12 4.80 7.87
CA ASN A 695 10.94 3.42 8.30
C ASN A 695 10.30 3.27 9.69
N LYS A 696 9.52 4.26 10.11
CA LYS A 696 8.81 4.22 11.39
C LYS A 696 7.45 3.52 11.26
N PRO A 697 6.91 2.97 12.37
CA PRO A 697 5.57 2.40 12.35
C PRO A 697 4.53 3.42 11.90
N ALA A 698 3.82 3.11 10.82
CA ALA A 698 2.73 3.92 10.28
C ALA A 698 1.43 3.12 10.22
N THR A 699 0.30 3.82 10.37
CA THR A 699 -1.06 3.27 10.36
C THR A 699 -1.99 4.21 9.62
N GLN A 700 -3.11 3.72 9.11
CA GLN A 700 -4.12 4.53 8.43
C GLN A 700 -5.53 4.01 8.74
N SER A 701 -6.55 4.84 8.49
CA SER A 701 -7.95 4.53 8.80
C SER A 701 -8.48 3.28 8.10
N SER A 702 -8.05 3.04 6.87
CA SER A 702 -8.29 1.79 6.12
C SER A 702 -7.24 1.62 5.04
N THR A 703 -7.03 0.40 4.53
CA THR A 703 -6.18 0.17 3.35
C THR A 703 -7.05 -0.09 2.12
N GLY A 704 -6.85 0.73 1.08
CA GLY A 704 -7.45 0.58 -0.23
C GLY A 704 -6.43 0.12 -1.26
N TRP A 705 -6.81 -0.81 -2.14
CA TRP A 705 -6.00 -1.29 -3.27
C TRP A 705 -4.57 -1.75 -2.93
N GLY A 706 -4.31 -2.14 -1.67
CA GLY A 706 -2.98 -2.56 -1.21
C GLY A 706 -1.98 -1.41 -0.99
N GLY A 707 -2.45 -0.16 -0.92
CA GLY A 707 -1.64 1.01 -0.59
C GLY A 707 -1.40 1.12 0.91
N GLU A 708 -0.51 0.29 1.45
CA GLU A 708 -0.23 0.24 2.90
C GLU A 708 0.35 1.55 3.45
N ALA A 709 0.04 1.84 4.73
CA ALA A 709 0.51 3.03 5.44
C ALA A 709 2.04 3.18 5.45
N SER A 710 2.76 2.06 5.48
CA SER A 710 4.23 2.04 5.51
C SER A 710 4.89 2.60 4.24
N ARG A 711 4.17 2.68 3.12
CA ARG A 711 4.69 3.26 1.88
C ARG A 711 4.98 4.75 2.03
N ALA A 712 4.23 5.43 2.90
CA ALA A 712 4.39 6.86 3.13
C ALA A 712 5.51 7.22 4.12
N VAL A 713 6.32 6.25 4.52
CA VAL A 713 7.48 6.42 5.41
C VAL A 713 8.68 5.63 4.92
N ASP A 714 8.68 5.12 3.70
CA ASP A 714 9.82 4.37 3.15
C ASP A 714 10.86 5.33 2.51
N GLY A 715 10.52 6.63 2.45
CA GLY A 715 11.30 7.71 1.87
C GLY A 715 11.41 7.64 0.34
N ASN A 716 10.52 6.89 -0.31
CA ASN A 716 10.23 7.01 -1.71
C ASN A 716 9.13 8.06 -1.91
N THR A 717 9.50 9.21 -2.49
CA THR A 717 8.56 10.31 -2.69
C THR A 717 7.71 10.17 -3.96
N ASP A 718 7.79 9.05 -4.68
CA ASP A 718 7.14 8.84 -5.98
C ASP A 718 5.60 8.77 -5.87
N GLY A 719 4.92 9.78 -6.40
CA GLY A 719 3.47 9.86 -6.37
C GLY A 719 2.74 9.08 -7.45
N VAL A 720 3.42 8.28 -8.27
CA VAL A 720 2.80 7.42 -9.29
C VAL A 720 2.42 6.07 -8.69
N TRP A 721 1.11 5.76 -8.72
CA TRP A 721 0.57 4.55 -8.09
C TRP A 721 1.20 3.24 -8.57
N ASP A 722 1.39 3.09 -9.88
CA ASP A 722 1.94 1.87 -10.49
C ASP A 722 3.39 1.58 -10.08
N ASN A 723 4.09 2.57 -9.49
CA ASN A 723 5.46 2.42 -9.00
C ASN A 723 5.50 1.90 -7.55
N GLY A 724 4.34 1.66 -6.93
CA GLY A 724 4.25 0.96 -5.65
C GLY A 724 4.60 1.80 -4.41
N SER A 725 4.72 3.13 -4.56
CA SER A 725 5.18 4.06 -3.52
C SER A 725 4.06 4.83 -2.81
N VAL A 726 2.79 4.64 -3.21
CA VAL A 726 1.67 5.43 -2.70
C VAL A 726 0.88 4.66 -1.63
N SER A 727 0.69 5.29 -0.48
CA SER A 727 -0.27 4.87 0.56
C SER A 727 -1.68 5.27 0.14
N HIS A 728 -2.69 4.45 0.43
CA HIS A 728 -4.05 4.67 -0.05
C HIS A 728 -5.10 4.05 0.87
N THR A 729 -6.14 4.81 1.20
CA THR A 729 -7.30 4.32 1.96
C THR A 729 -8.43 3.84 1.05
N GLY A 730 -9.38 3.08 1.60
CA GLY A 730 -10.68 2.90 0.94
C GLY A 730 -11.48 4.21 0.89
N LYS A 731 -12.66 4.15 0.27
CA LYS A 731 -13.65 5.24 0.37
C LYS A 731 -14.30 5.22 1.75
N GLU A 732 -14.10 6.29 2.51
CA GLU A 732 -14.65 6.39 3.86
C GLU A 732 -14.87 7.83 4.30
N ASN A 733 -15.39 8.01 5.52
CA ASN A 733 -15.59 9.33 6.10
C ASN A 733 -14.33 9.74 6.85
N ASN A 734 -13.84 10.94 6.59
CA ASN A 734 -12.67 11.54 7.24
C ASN A 734 -11.43 10.60 7.31
N PRO A 735 -10.99 10.03 6.17
CA PRO A 735 -9.82 9.16 6.15
C PRO A 735 -8.56 9.86 6.68
N TRP A 736 -7.69 9.08 7.32
CA TRP A 736 -6.45 9.57 7.92
C TRP A 736 -5.31 8.58 7.80
N TRP A 737 -4.09 9.10 7.90
CA TRP A 737 -2.83 8.36 7.96
C TRP A 737 -1.94 8.92 9.07
N GLN A 738 -1.19 8.08 9.79
CA GLN A 738 -0.38 8.49 10.94
C GLN A 738 0.92 7.69 11.07
N VAL A 739 2.00 8.35 11.51
CA VAL A 739 3.28 7.74 11.89
C VAL A 739 3.61 7.98 13.37
N ASP A 740 4.22 6.99 14.02
CA ASP A 740 4.88 7.08 15.34
C ASP A 740 6.40 7.23 15.15
N ILE A 741 6.95 8.42 15.36
CA ILE A 741 8.39 8.68 15.17
C ILE A 741 9.27 8.05 16.27
N GLY A 742 8.66 7.44 17.29
CA GLY A 742 9.28 6.54 18.27
C GLY A 742 9.52 7.13 19.65
N SER A 743 9.73 8.44 19.75
CA SER A 743 9.85 9.16 21.02
C SER A 743 9.43 10.62 20.85
N SER A 744 8.86 11.22 21.90
CA SER A 744 8.60 12.66 21.93
C SER A 744 9.91 13.43 21.75
N GLN A 745 9.95 14.29 20.72
CA GLN A 745 11.09 15.15 20.42
C GLN A 745 10.63 16.39 19.63
N PRO A 746 11.45 17.45 19.55
CA PRO A 746 11.11 18.64 18.78
C PRO A 746 10.95 18.33 17.29
N VAL A 747 9.77 18.62 16.73
CA VAL A 747 9.47 18.47 15.31
C VAL A 747 9.50 19.84 14.63
N GLY A 748 10.32 19.98 13.58
CA GLY A 748 10.36 21.16 12.73
C GLY A 748 9.34 21.07 11.59
N GLN A 749 9.84 21.06 10.35
CA GLN A 749 8.98 20.94 9.17
C GLN A 749 8.47 19.53 8.95
N VAL A 750 7.17 19.41 8.67
CA VAL A 750 6.54 18.20 8.15
C VAL A 750 6.17 18.45 6.68
N LYS A 751 6.67 17.59 5.81
CA LYS A 751 6.39 17.63 4.37
C LYS A 751 5.49 16.47 3.99
N VAL A 752 4.36 16.76 3.37
CA VAL A 752 3.39 15.76 2.88
C VAL A 752 3.47 15.73 1.35
N TRP A 753 3.97 14.64 0.79
CA TRP A 753 4.09 14.42 -0.65
C TRP A 753 2.80 13.81 -1.18
N ASN A 754 2.09 14.56 -2.04
CA ASN A 754 0.85 14.10 -2.66
C ASN A 754 1.13 13.09 -3.81
N ARG A 755 0.09 12.58 -4.48
CA ARG A 755 0.23 11.86 -5.75
C ARG A 755 0.71 12.79 -6.87
N SER A 756 1.37 12.22 -7.88
CA SER A 756 1.86 12.95 -9.03
C SER A 756 0.70 13.47 -9.89
N ALA A 757 0.84 14.68 -10.45
CA ALA A 757 -0.11 15.22 -11.42
C ALA A 757 -0.09 14.47 -12.78
N ASP A 758 0.95 13.67 -13.02
CA ASP A 758 1.06 12.81 -14.20
C ASP A 758 0.26 11.50 -14.03
N ASP A 759 -0.09 11.14 -12.80
CA ASP A 759 -0.88 9.94 -12.47
C ASP A 759 -2.39 10.19 -12.72
N LYS A 760 -3.10 9.20 -13.29
CA LYS A 760 -4.48 9.35 -13.78
C LYS A 760 -5.49 8.48 -13.04
N CYS A 761 -6.55 9.11 -12.56
CA CYS A 761 -7.59 8.53 -11.75
C CYS A 761 -8.93 8.62 -12.48
N GLY A 762 -9.06 7.84 -13.56
CA GLY A 762 -10.12 8.01 -14.55
C GLY A 762 -9.75 9.11 -15.55
N ALA A 763 -10.63 10.10 -15.73
CA ALA A 763 -10.37 11.24 -16.61
C ALA A 763 -9.61 12.39 -15.93
N ASP A 764 -9.53 12.39 -14.61
CA ASP A 764 -8.89 13.42 -13.80
C ASP A 764 -7.49 13.00 -13.33
N SER A 765 -6.70 14.01 -13.00
CA SER A 765 -5.40 13.85 -12.36
C SER A 765 -5.55 13.43 -10.90
N CYS A 766 -4.74 12.48 -10.44
CA CYS A 766 -4.86 11.87 -9.11
C CYS A 766 -4.44 12.78 -7.95
N ASP A 767 -3.59 13.77 -8.21
CA ASP A 767 -3.16 14.79 -7.23
C ASP A 767 -4.36 15.51 -6.59
N LYS A 768 -5.45 15.71 -7.35
CA LYS A 768 -6.67 16.37 -6.87
C LYS A 768 -7.38 15.63 -5.72
N ARG A 769 -7.03 14.38 -5.43
CA ARG A 769 -7.69 13.57 -4.40
C ARG A 769 -7.31 14.01 -2.98
N LEU A 770 -6.08 14.48 -2.77
CA LEU A 770 -5.67 15.07 -1.49
C LEU A 770 -5.85 16.59 -1.56
N HIS A 771 -6.76 17.12 -0.76
CA HIS A 771 -7.09 18.54 -0.72
C HIS A 771 -7.72 18.92 0.63
N ASP A 772 -7.57 20.19 1.02
CA ASP A 772 -8.21 20.77 2.22
C ASP A 772 -8.01 19.93 3.50
N PHE A 773 -6.82 19.37 3.67
CA PHE A 773 -6.47 18.42 4.71
C PHE A 773 -5.79 19.07 5.92
N TRP A 774 -5.69 18.31 7.00
CA TRP A 774 -5.09 18.73 8.27
C TRP A 774 -3.89 17.85 8.62
N VAL A 775 -2.85 18.46 9.17
CA VAL A 775 -1.67 17.78 9.71
C VAL A 775 -1.64 17.99 11.22
N PHE A 776 -1.55 16.92 11.99
CA PHE A 776 -1.51 16.92 13.45
C PHE A 776 -0.14 16.46 13.93
N ALA A 777 0.37 17.08 14.98
CA ALA A 777 1.53 16.62 15.74
C ALA A 777 1.10 16.41 17.20
N SER A 778 1.43 15.27 17.80
CA SER A 778 0.97 14.93 19.15
C SER A 778 2.03 14.17 19.93
N LYS A 779 2.10 14.40 21.24
CA LYS A 779 2.93 13.62 22.17
C LYS A 779 2.33 12.24 22.48
N LYS A 780 1.02 12.08 22.28
CA LYS A 780 0.25 10.86 22.57
C LYS A 780 -0.42 10.31 21.31
N PRO A 781 -0.72 9.00 21.26
CA PRO A 781 -1.50 8.43 20.16
C PRO A 781 -2.84 9.18 20.01
N LEU A 782 -3.17 9.58 18.77
CA LEU A 782 -4.42 10.26 18.48
C LEU A 782 -5.57 9.26 18.29
N ASP A 783 -6.75 9.55 18.86
CA ASP A 783 -7.96 8.74 18.68
C ASP A 783 -8.36 8.64 17.20
N SER A 784 -8.92 7.51 16.77
CA SER A 784 -9.31 7.28 15.35
C SER A 784 -10.37 8.26 14.84
N GLY A 785 -11.15 8.88 15.74
CA GLY A 785 -12.12 9.93 15.43
C GLY A 785 -11.63 11.35 15.64
N ALA A 786 -10.32 11.57 15.86
CA ALA A 786 -9.76 12.89 16.12
C ALA A 786 -10.06 13.88 14.98
N THR A 787 -10.76 14.95 15.32
CA THR A 787 -11.06 16.09 14.44
C THR A 787 -10.19 17.29 14.82
N PRO A 788 -10.02 18.27 13.93
CA PRO A 788 -9.35 19.54 14.25
C PRO A 788 -9.91 20.19 15.53
N ASP A 789 -11.23 20.18 15.71
CA ASP A 789 -11.90 20.75 16.89
C ASP A 789 -11.57 19.98 18.18
N SER A 790 -11.47 18.65 18.11
CA SER A 790 -11.08 17.83 19.27
C SER A 790 -9.63 18.04 19.68
N ILE A 791 -8.74 18.33 18.73
CA ILE A 791 -7.30 18.52 18.97
C ILE A 791 -6.93 19.96 19.30
N ALA A 792 -7.71 20.95 18.84
CA ALA A 792 -7.48 22.36 19.14
C ALA A 792 -7.47 22.70 20.65
N SER A 793 -8.02 21.81 21.47
CA SER A 793 -8.07 21.93 22.93
C SER A 793 -7.10 21.00 23.69
N ASP A 794 -6.33 20.17 22.98
CA ASP A 794 -5.38 19.23 23.59
C ASP A 794 -3.99 19.89 23.76
N PRO A 795 -3.51 20.11 25.00
CA PRO A 795 -2.20 20.73 25.24
C PRO A 795 -1.03 19.88 24.71
N ASP A 796 -1.22 18.57 24.56
CA ASP A 796 -0.23 17.61 24.09
C ASP A 796 -0.28 17.40 22.56
N ALA A 797 -1.11 18.16 21.84
CA ALA A 797 -1.17 18.11 20.39
C ALA A 797 -1.26 19.50 19.74
N ARG A 798 -0.90 19.55 18.45
CA ARG A 798 -0.96 20.73 17.58
C ARG A 798 -1.52 20.32 16.23
N VAL A 799 -2.18 21.25 15.56
CA VAL A 799 -2.85 20.99 14.28
C VAL A 799 -2.62 22.17 13.32
N MET A 800 -2.29 21.84 12.06
CA MET A 800 -2.08 22.79 10.96
C MET A 800 -3.00 22.43 9.79
N ARG A 801 -3.56 23.44 9.12
CA ARG A 801 -4.41 23.25 7.93
C ARG A 801 -3.63 23.50 6.65
N VAL A 802 -3.85 22.66 5.64
CA VAL A 802 -3.42 22.91 4.27
C VAL A 802 -4.67 23.14 3.41
N GLU A 803 -4.81 24.33 2.84
CA GLU A 803 -5.95 24.69 1.99
C GLU A 803 -5.67 24.41 0.51
N GLY A 804 -6.68 23.90 -0.22
CA GLY A 804 -6.58 23.54 -1.63
C GLY A 804 -5.93 22.18 -1.87
N VAL A 805 -5.59 21.89 -3.14
CA VAL A 805 -4.96 20.63 -3.56
C VAL A 805 -3.57 20.50 -2.93
N GLY A 806 -3.27 19.32 -2.38
CA GLY A 806 -1.98 19.03 -1.76
C GLY A 806 -0.81 19.18 -2.73
N GLY A 807 0.26 19.80 -2.26
CA GLY A 807 1.49 19.97 -3.00
C GLY A 807 2.32 18.70 -3.08
N TYR A 808 3.37 18.76 -3.91
CA TYR A 808 4.35 17.71 -4.08
C TYR A 808 5.76 18.26 -3.72
N PRO A 809 6.03 18.58 -2.44
CA PRO A 809 5.19 18.39 -1.25
C PRO A 809 4.44 19.64 -0.77
N SER A 810 3.41 19.45 0.06
CA SER A 810 2.90 20.46 1.01
C SER A 810 3.80 20.54 2.23
N VAL A 811 4.07 21.75 2.75
CA VAL A 811 4.96 21.95 3.90
C VAL A 811 4.22 22.68 5.03
N VAL A 812 4.25 22.12 6.23
CA VAL A 812 3.80 22.76 7.48
C VAL A 812 4.95 22.75 8.48
N ASP A 813 5.07 23.81 9.29
CA ASP A 813 6.12 23.92 10.31
C ASP A 813 5.49 23.86 11.70
N PHE A 814 5.96 22.94 12.54
CA PHE A 814 5.51 22.82 13.93
C PHE A 814 6.40 23.59 14.91
N GLU A 815 7.37 24.36 14.40
CA GLU A 815 8.19 25.32 15.16
C GLU A 815 8.90 24.70 16.39
N GLY A 816 9.25 23.41 16.28
CA GLY A 816 9.89 22.65 17.35
C GLY A 816 8.96 22.10 18.42
N PHE A 817 7.67 21.98 18.12
CA PHE A 817 6.72 21.32 19.00
C PHE A 817 7.17 19.87 19.31
N GLU A 818 7.19 19.55 20.60
CA GLU A 818 7.45 18.20 21.09
C GLU A 818 6.34 17.24 20.66
N ALA A 819 6.65 16.30 19.77
CA ALA A 819 5.70 15.31 19.28
C ALA A 819 6.35 13.94 19.09
N GLN A 820 5.53 12.90 19.20
CA GLN A 820 5.83 11.51 18.86
C GLN A 820 4.98 11.00 17.68
N TYR A 821 3.80 11.57 17.47
CA TYR A 821 2.86 11.13 16.44
C TYR A 821 2.58 12.26 15.45
N ILE A 822 2.70 11.96 14.15
CA ILE A 822 2.29 12.87 13.08
C ILE A 822 1.14 12.22 12.31
N ARG A 823 0.01 12.92 12.15
CA ARG A 823 -1.17 12.43 11.40
C ARG A 823 -1.56 13.40 10.29
N VAL A 824 -2.00 12.89 9.16
CA VAL A 824 -2.64 13.64 8.08
C VAL A 824 -4.08 13.15 7.94
N THR A 825 -5.06 14.05 7.99
CA THR A 825 -6.49 13.72 7.89
C THR A 825 -7.15 14.57 6.81
N GLN A 826 -7.91 13.94 5.92
CA GLN A 826 -8.73 14.65 4.95
C GLN A 826 -10.21 14.61 5.36
N PRO A 827 -10.82 15.74 5.72
CA PRO A 827 -12.24 15.80 6.03
C PRO A 827 -13.11 15.50 4.79
N GLY A 828 -14.22 14.80 4.98
CA GLY A 828 -15.18 14.54 3.92
C GLY A 828 -16.00 13.27 4.12
N THR A 829 -17.09 13.16 3.37
CA THR A 829 -17.96 11.97 3.39
C THR A 829 -17.65 11.10 2.17
N ASN A 830 -17.33 9.82 2.39
CA ASN A 830 -17.05 8.86 1.33
C ASN A 830 -15.95 9.31 0.35
N VAL A 831 -14.87 9.87 0.90
CA VAL A 831 -13.70 10.36 0.15
C VAL A 831 -12.56 9.34 0.18
N GLU A 832 -11.72 9.36 -0.84
CA GLU A 832 -10.50 8.55 -0.92
C GLU A 832 -9.31 9.41 -0.51
N PHE A 833 -8.38 8.84 0.27
CA PHE A 833 -7.15 9.50 0.70
C PHE A 833 -5.95 8.73 0.15
N ALA A 834 -4.98 9.46 -0.41
CA ALA A 834 -3.74 8.87 -0.86
C ALA A 834 -2.60 9.90 -0.82
N LEU A 835 -1.42 9.45 -0.42
CA LEU A 835 -0.20 10.26 -0.42
C LEU A 835 1.03 9.36 -0.63
N ALA A 836 2.10 9.95 -1.15
CA ALA A 836 3.33 9.25 -1.49
C ALA A 836 4.26 9.09 -0.29
N GLU A 837 4.49 10.16 0.48
CA GLU A 837 5.46 10.18 1.58
C GLU A 837 5.13 11.28 2.60
N VAL A 838 5.48 11.06 3.87
CA VAL A 838 5.51 12.10 4.90
C VAL A 838 6.92 12.17 5.50
N GLU A 839 7.62 13.28 5.23
CA GLU A 839 8.94 13.56 5.81
C GLU A 839 8.80 14.46 7.05
N VAL A 840 9.44 14.11 8.15
CA VAL A 840 9.42 14.86 9.43
C VAL A 840 10.84 15.31 9.77
N ALA A 841 11.12 16.60 9.69
CA ALA A 841 12.46 17.14 9.95
C ALA A 841 12.71 17.33 11.46
N PRO A 842 13.90 16.96 11.99
CA PRO A 842 14.30 17.33 13.33
C PRO A 842 14.60 18.83 13.44
N VAL A 843 14.50 19.38 14.65
CA VAL A 843 15.06 20.70 14.97
C VAL A 843 16.57 20.58 15.15
N LYS A 844 17.36 21.35 14.41
CA LYS A 844 18.83 21.39 14.59
C LYS A 844 19.17 22.07 15.92
N ALA A 845 19.88 21.37 16.80
CA ALA A 845 20.31 21.93 18.07
C ALA A 845 21.42 22.99 17.88
N VAL A 846 21.31 24.11 18.60
CA VAL A 846 22.24 25.24 18.56
C VAL A 846 22.84 25.44 19.95
N ALA A 847 24.17 25.39 20.04
CA ALA A 847 24.91 25.61 21.28
C ALA A 847 24.61 27.01 21.82
N PRO A 848 24.54 27.19 23.15
CA PRO A 848 24.08 28.43 23.71
C PRO A 848 25.12 29.54 23.56
N THR A 849 24.65 30.79 23.49
CA THR A 849 25.49 31.97 23.61
C THR A 849 25.06 32.76 24.84
N VAL A 850 26.01 33.40 25.52
CA VAL A 850 25.72 34.31 26.64
C VAL A 850 26.26 35.69 26.28
N ASP A 851 25.38 36.68 26.27
CA ASP A 851 25.75 38.06 26.01
C ASP A 851 26.59 38.64 27.16
N ALA A 852 27.24 39.78 26.90
CA ALA A 852 28.03 40.48 27.90
C ALA A 852 27.13 41.04 29.01
N ILE A 853 27.46 40.77 30.29
CA ILE A 853 26.67 41.19 31.46
C ILE A 853 26.42 42.70 31.49
N LYS A 854 25.17 43.14 31.45
CA LYS A 854 24.79 44.52 31.72
C LYS A 854 24.74 44.73 33.23
N VAL A 855 25.33 45.83 33.71
CA VAL A 855 25.29 46.23 35.11
C VAL A 855 24.43 47.46 35.26
N THR A 856 23.43 47.41 36.14
CA THR A 856 22.60 48.55 36.55
C THR A 856 22.66 48.70 38.07
N SER A 857 22.19 49.85 38.57
CA SER A 857 22.19 50.14 40.00
C SER A 857 20.95 50.88 40.45
N THR A 858 20.62 50.75 41.73
CA THR A 858 19.61 51.61 42.39
C THR A 858 20.27 52.41 43.52
N PRO A 859 20.28 53.77 43.46
CA PRO A 859 19.75 54.61 42.38
C PRO A 859 20.54 54.49 41.06
N GLU A 860 19.89 54.82 39.95
CA GLU A 860 20.47 54.72 38.60
C GLU A 860 21.68 55.65 38.44
N GLY A 861 22.77 55.14 37.86
CA GLY A 861 24.02 55.89 37.65
C GLY A 861 25.00 55.88 38.83
N ALA A 862 24.69 55.20 39.94
CA ALA A 862 25.56 55.11 41.11
C ALA A 862 26.80 54.23 40.89
N VAL A 863 26.78 53.33 39.90
CA VAL A 863 27.90 52.43 39.57
C VAL A 863 28.72 52.99 38.40
N GLN A 864 30.03 53.10 38.59
CA GLN A 864 30.99 53.45 37.53
C GLN A 864 31.57 52.19 36.91
N LEU A 865 31.47 52.05 35.59
CA LEU A 865 31.99 50.91 34.84
C LEU A 865 33.28 51.28 34.10
N SER A 866 34.27 50.38 34.15
CA SER A 866 35.49 50.48 33.34
C SER A 866 35.90 49.11 32.80
N GLY A 867 36.63 49.07 31.69
CA GLY A 867 37.04 47.83 31.00
C GLY A 867 36.34 47.62 29.66
N ASP A 868 36.47 46.41 29.09
CA ASP A 868 35.86 46.01 27.80
C ASP A 868 34.82 44.89 28.00
N GLY A 869 34.03 44.57 26.98
CA GLY A 869 32.91 43.63 27.09
C GLY A 869 33.25 42.24 27.65
N ALA A 870 34.53 41.84 27.67
CA ALA A 870 34.99 40.55 28.20
C ALA A 870 35.41 40.62 29.69
N PHE A 871 35.91 41.77 30.16
CA PHE A 871 36.23 42.00 31.57
C PHE A 871 35.89 43.45 31.99
N ARG A 872 34.95 43.61 32.93
CA ARG A 872 34.55 44.93 33.44
C ARG A 872 34.70 45.02 34.94
N THR A 873 35.11 46.19 35.42
CA THR A 873 35.08 46.55 36.84
C THR A 873 33.91 47.50 37.10
N ALA A 874 32.97 47.09 37.93
CA ALA A 874 31.86 47.88 38.45
C ALA A 874 32.25 48.45 39.82
N THR A 875 32.39 49.77 39.92
CA THR A 875 32.73 50.46 41.17
C THR A 875 31.47 51.09 41.75
N ALA A 876 31.02 50.61 42.90
CA ALA A 876 29.75 50.96 43.52
C ALA A 876 29.93 51.54 44.93
N PRO A 877 29.25 52.62 45.34
CA PRO A 877 29.22 53.04 46.74
C PRO A 877 28.66 51.93 47.65
N LYS A 878 29.14 51.87 48.91
CA LYS A 878 28.68 50.87 49.88
C LYS A 878 27.16 50.93 50.05
N SER A 879 26.52 49.75 50.12
CA SER A 879 25.07 49.52 50.20
C SER A 879 24.25 49.82 48.93
N THR A 880 24.89 50.14 47.80
CA THR A 880 24.20 50.27 46.50
C THR A 880 23.66 48.91 46.05
N LEU A 881 22.41 48.85 45.59
CA LEU A 881 21.86 47.65 44.98
C LEU A 881 22.34 47.56 43.54
N VAL A 882 23.05 46.48 43.19
CA VAL A 882 23.63 46.24 41.87
C VAL A 882 22.92 45.05 41.23
N THR A 883 22.47 45.23 39.99
CA THR A 883 21.80 44.19 39.20
C THR A 883 22.66 43.86 37.99
N LEU A 884 22.96 42.57 37.82
CA LEU A 884 23.71 41.99 36.72
C LEU A 884 22.73 41.22 35.83
N THR A 885 22.66 41.55 34.54
CA THR A 885 21.75 40.88 33.60
C THR A 885 22.50 40.44 32.35
N ALA A 886 22.35 39.20 31.91
CA ALA A 886 22.91 38.71 30.65
C ALA A 886 21.89 37.85 29.91
N LYS A 887 21.62 38.18 28.64
CA LYS A 887 20.72 37.39 27.79
C LYS A 887 21.42 36.18 27.23
N THR A 888 20.65 35.11 27.04
CA THR A 888 21.14 33.86 26.47
C THR A 888 20.34 33.47 25.25
N THR A 889 21.00 32.75 24.34
CA THR A 889 20.33 32.07 23.23
C THR A 889 20.76 30.60 23.23
N GLY A 890 20.02 29.74 22.53
CA GLY A 890 20.33 28.31 22.42
C GLY A 890 19.06 27.52 22.08
N THR A 891 19.21 26.39 21.40
CA THR A 891 18.10 25.47 21.12
C THR A 891 18.57 24.04 21.34
N PRO A 892 18.02 23.27 22.30
CA PRO A 892 16.98 23.65 23.27
C PRO A 892 17.39 24.81 24.20
N GLU A 893 16.43 25.41 24.89
CA GLU A 893 16.69 26.51 25.85
C GLU A 893 17.70 26.05 26.92
N PRO A 894 18.78 26.80 27.18
CA PRO A 894 19.84 26.37 28.07
C PRO A 894 19.50 26.54 29.56
N GLY A 895 19.99 25.63 30.39
CA GLY A 895 19.99 25.82 31.84
C GLY A 895 21.03 26.87 32.24
N LEU A 896 20.66 27.79 33.14
CA LEU A 896 21.49 28.94 33.53
C LEU A 896 22.01 28.82 34.96
N LYS A 897 23.23 29.31 35.19
CA LYS A 897 23.88 29.33 36.51
C LYS A 897 24.78 30.55 36.69
N TRP A 898 24.54 31.32 37.76
CA TRP A 898 25.45 32.37 38.18
C TRP A 898 26.61 31.82 39.02
N GLN A 899 27.81 32.34 38.77
CA GLN A 899 29.01 31.96 39.49
C GLN A 899 29.70 33.18 40.12
N PHE A 900 30.25 32.99 41.32
CA PHE A 900 31.00 33.99 42.08
C PHE A 900 32.41 33.50 42.44
N ARG A 901 33.35 34.43 42.43
CA ARG A 901 34.70 34.22 42.94
C ARG A 901 35.19 35.45 43.71
N SER A 902 35.56 35.27 44.98
CA SER A 902 36.12 36.34 45.81
C SER A 902 37.56 36.71 45.38
N LYS A 903 38.05 37.88 45.81
CA LYS A 903 39.39 38.36 45.43
C LYS A 903 40.55 37.44 45.87
N ASP A 904 40.33 36.62 46.89
CA ASP A 904 41.33 35.77 47.53
C ASP A 904 41.22 34.29 47.10
N SER A 905 40.33 33.96 46.16
CA SER A 905 40.13 32.61 45.62
C SER A 905 40.40 32.56 44.11
N GLU A 906 41.01 31.47 43.63
CA GLU A 906 41.19 31.21 42.19
C GLU A 906 40.07 30.36 41.58
N GLU A 907 39.23 29.71 42.41
CA GLU A 907 38.13 28.82 41.97
C GLU A 907 36.77 29.53 41.94
N TRP A 908 35.93 29.19 40.96
CA TRP A 908 34.55 29.67 40.84
C TRP A 908 33.59 28.79 41.64
N GLY A 909 32.71 29.40 42.43
CA GLY A 909 31.60 28.72 43.09
C GLY A 909 30.27 29.08 42.43
N ASP A 910 29.35 28.11 42.32
CA ASP A 910 27.97 28.36 41.90
C ASP A 910 27.23 29.11 43.01
N ILE A 911 26.43 30.11 42.64
CA ILE A 911 25.50 30.76 43.55
C ILE A 911 24.24 29.91 43.56
N GLU A 912 23.95 29.28 44.70
CA GLU A 912 22.79 28.38 44.84
C GLU A 912 21.47 29.13 44.58
N ASP A 913 20.53 28.44 43.92
CA ASP A 913 19.18 28.90 43.58
C ASP A 913 19.06 30.09 42.61
N GLU A 914 20.17 30.57 42.02
CA GLU A 914 20.16 31.67 41.04
C GLU A 914 20.29 31.15 39.59
N THR A 915 19.16 30.77 39.00
CA THR A 915 19.07 30.15 37.65
C THR A 915 18.42 31.05 36.58
N GLY A 916 18.31 32.36 36.84
CA GLY A 916 17.74 33.33 35.91
C GLY A 916 18.79 34.13 35.14
N GLU A 917 18.36 34.89 34.14
CA GLU A 917 19.22 35.82 33.37
C GLU A 917 19.64 37.06 34.18
N GLU A 918 19.14 37.23 35.40
CA GLU A 918 19.36 38.37 36.28
C GLU A 918 19.83 37.94 37.67
N LEU A 919 20.81 38.64 38.22
CA LEU A 919 21.30 38.50 39.60
C LEU A 919 21.35 39.88 40.27
N THR A 920 20.69 40.05 41.41
CA THR A 920 20.66 41.31 42.16
C THR A 920 21.26 41.16 43.56
N LEU A 921 22.17 42.06 43.94
CA LEU A 921 22.94 41.99 45.18
C LEU A 921 23.31 43.38 45.73
N HIS A 922 23.53 43.51 47.04
CA HIS A 922 24.02 44.74 47.66
C HIS A 922 25.55 44.81 47.58
N ALA A 923 26.10 45.97 47.21
CA ALA A 923 27.54 46.21 47.21
C ALA A 923 28.07 46.39 48.65
N ASP A 924 28.79 45.39 49.17
CA ASP A 924 29.40 45.37 50.49
C ASP A 924 30.70 44.55 50.47
N GLU A 925 31.26 44.26 51.63
CA GLU A 925 32.55 43.56 51.73
C GLU A 925 32.48 42.07 51.35
N GLU A 926 31.29 41.45 51.39
CA GLU A 926 31.08 40.04 51.07
C GLU A 926 30.78 39.83 49.57
N SER A 927 30.14 40.82 48.93
CA SER A 927 29.82 40.78 47.50
C SER A 927 30.92 41.33 46.59
N VAL A 928 32.02 41.84 47.14
CA VAL A 928 33.19 42.27 46.35
C VAL A 928 33.92 41.04 45.80
N GLY A 929 33.88 40.89 44.49
CA GLY A 929 34.48 39.77 43.78
C GLY A 929 34.10 39.77 42.30
N GLN A 930 34.31 38.65 41.63
CA GLN A 930 34.06 38.46 40.20
C GLN A 930 32.81 37.61 40.00
N TYR A 931 32.00 37.98 39.01
CA TYR A 931 30.76 37.32 38.64
C TYR A 931 30.73 36.98 37.16
N ARG A 932 30.13 35.83 36.82
CA ARG A 932 29.80 35.42 35.45
C ARG A 932 28.52 34.57 35.42
N LEU A 933 27.86 34.53 34.26
CA LEU A 933 26.70 33.67 33.99
C LEU A 933 27.13 32.58 33.00
N CYS A 934 26.81 31.32 33.29
CA CYS A 934 27.04 30.20 32.39
C CYS A 934 25.71 29.58 31.95
N ALA A 935 25.62 29.18 30.69
CA ALA A 935 24.47 28.57 30.04
C ALA A 935 24.87 27.24 29.39
N GLU A 936 24.07 26.19 29.56
CA GLU A 936 24.35 24.85 29.04
C GLU A 936 23.09 24.18 28.46
N ASN A 937 23.22 23.57 27.29
CA ASN A 937 22.22 22.68 26.70
C ASN A 937 22.88 21.45 26.06
N THR A 938 22.09 20.60 25.40
CA THR A 938 22.57 19.36 24.75
C THR A 938 23.54 19.59 23.59
N ALA A 939 23.61 20.81 23.04
CA ALA A 939 24.52 21.18 21.97
C ALA A 939 25.84 21.82 22.46
N GLY A 940 25.93 22.22 23.74
CA GLY A 940 27.16 22.74 24.35
C GLY A 940 26.93 23.71 25.51
N SER A 941 28.01 24.37 25.96
CA SER A 941 27.99 25.33 27.06
C SER A 941 28.75 26.62 26.71
N ALA A 942 28.28 27.77 27.20
CA ALA A 942 28.95 29.05 27.09
C ALA A 942 28.84 29.86 28.39
N CYS A 943 29.82 30.72 28.69
CA CYS A 943 29.75 31.66 29.81
C CYS A 943 29.99 33.09 29.34
N SER A 944 29.39 34.05 30.03
CA SER A 944 29.63 35.47 29.79
C SER A 944 31.06 35.90 30.15
N GLY A 945 31.43 37.10 29.71
CA GLY A 945 32.58 37.83 30.24
C GLY A 945 32.40 38.16 31.74
N ILE A 946 33.50 38.49 32.41
CA ILE A 946 33.54 38.65 33.87
C ILE A 946 33.21 40.10 34.26
N VAL A 947 32.38 40.27 35.31
CA VAL A 947 32.20 41.55 35.99
C VAL A 947 32.80 41.47 37.39
N GLN A 948 33.78 42.32 37.68
CA GLN A 948 34.37 42.51 39.00
C GLN A 948 33.67 43.67 39.73
N LEU A 949 33.06 43.39 40.88
CA LEU A 949 32.46 44.41 41.74
C LEU A 949 33.48 44.90 42.78
N VAL A 950 33.64 46.22 42.91
CA VAL A 950 34.49 46.89 43.90
C VAL A 950 33.76 48.08 44.54
N LEU A 951 34.17 48.49 45.74
CA LEU A 951 33.56 49.62 46.46
C LEU A 951 34.19 50.98 46.10
N ALA A 952 33.36 52.01 45.90
CA ALA A 952 33.78 53.38 45.61
C ALA A 952 34.28 54.13 46.86
N ALA A 953 35.17 55.13 46.67
CA ALA A 953 35.60 56.06 47.72
C ALA A 953 34.66 57.28 47.82
N ASP A 954 34.44 57.83 49.02
CA ASP A 954 33.46 58.90 49.30
C ASP A 954 33.76 60.24 48.56
N PRO A 955 32.76 60.91 47.93
CA PRO A 955 32.99 62.09 47.08
C PRO A 955 32.80 63.48 47.75
N THR A 956 33.45 64.52 47.19
CA THR A 956 33.35 65.98 47.52
C THR A 956 32.67 66.81 46.40
N PRO A 957 32.13 68.04 46.65
CA PRO A 957 31.03 68.63 45.86
C PRO A 957 31.38 69.48 44.60
N ASP A 958 30.37 69.57 43.73
CA ASP A 958 30.16 70.01 42.31
C ASP A 958 30.62 71.45 41.88
N PRO A 959 30.91 71.70 40.57
CA PRO A 959 29.92 72.45 39.75
C PRO A 959 29.87 72.20 38.20
N SER A 960 28.63 72.25 37.65
CA SER A 960 28.12 72.88 36.38
C SER A 960 28.75 72.60 34.98
N PRO A 961 27.94 72.27 33.93
CA PRO A 961 28.42 71.85 32.60
C PRO A 961 28.47 72.96 31.52
N THR A 962 29.39 72.81 30.55
CA THR A 962 29.36 73.48 29.23
C THR A 962 29.86 72.53 28.13
N PRO A 963 29.23 72.50 26.93
CA PRO A 963 29.61 71.64 25.80
C PRO A 963 30.59 72.32 24.82
N ASP A 964 31.48 71.53 24.19
CA ASP A 964 32.42 71.91 23.12
C ASP A 964 32.34 70.86 21.97
N PRO A 965 32.87 71.07 20.75
CA PRO A 965 32.10 71.03 19.51
C PRO A 965 32.49 69.85 18.60
N SER A 966 31.67 69.63 17.58
CA SER A 966 31.98 68.73 16.46
C SER A 966 33.13 69.29 15.60
N PRO A 967 34.02 68.42 15.08
CA PRO A 967 34.89 68.74 13.95
C PRO A 967 34.13 68.71 12.61
N THR A 968 34.63 69.51 11.66
CA THR A 968 34.12 69.82 10.33
C THR A 968 34.35 68.75 9.25
N PRO A 969 33.55 68.73 8.15
CA PRO A 969 33.54 67.70 7.11
C PRO A 969 34.27 68.10 5.80
N ASP A 970 34.62 67.08 5.00
CA ASP A 970 35.17 67.17 3.64
C ASP A 970 34.04 67.50 2.61
N PRO A 971 34.29 68.23 1.49
CA PRO A 971 33.25 68.91 0.72
C PRO A 971 32.52 67.98 -0.27
N GLY A 972 31.25 67.70 0.01
CA GLY A 972 30.31 67.07 -0.93
C GLY A 972 29.69 68.05 -1.94
N VAL A 973 29.19 67.52 -3.06
CA VAL A 973 28.43 68.27 -4.08
C VAL A 973 27.23 68.99 -3.44
N ASP A 974 27.09 70.29 -3.68
CA ASP A 974 25.98 71.10 -3.16
C ASP A 974 24.71 70.90 -3.98
N TRP A 975 23.95 69.85 -3.64
CA TRP A 975 22.71 69.47 -4.30
C TRP A 975 21.56 70.49 -4.17
N SER A 976 21.70 71.53 -3.32
CA SER A 976 20.66 72.54 -3.11
C SER A 976 20.38 73.41 -4.34
N LYS A 977 21.27 73.38 -5.35
CA LYS A 977 21.21 74.22 -6.56
C LYS A 977 20.49 73.56 -7.75
N GLY A 978 19.95 72.36 -7.61
CA GLY A 978 19.24 71.66 -8.68
C GLY A 978 17.79 72.14 -8.88
N HIS A 979 17.11 71.55 -9.86
CA HIS A 979 15.68 71.73 -10.12
C HIS A 979 15.02 70.42 -10.58
N TRP A 980 13.72 70.27 -10.33
CA TRP A 980 12.97 69.08 -10.73
C TRP A 980 12.70 69.04 -12.23
N MET A 981 12.94 67.88 -12.83
CA MET A 981 12.63 67.56 -14.22
C MET A 981 11.78 66.29 -14.28
N SER A 982 10.96 66.13 -15.32
CA SER A 982 10.12 64.94 -15.50
C SER A 982 9.92 64.56 -16.96
N ASP A 983 9.82 63.26 -17.21
CA ASP A 983 9.42 62.67 -18.50
C ASP A 983 8.40 61.53 -18.28
N SER A 984 8.18 60.68 -19.30
CA SER A 984 7.28 59.52 -19.20
C SER A 984 7.76 58.43 -18.23
N THR A 985 9.04 58.43 -17.87
CA THR A 985 9.67 57.44 -16.99
C THR A 985 9.55 57.86 -15.52
N GLY A 986 9.70 59.15 -15.22
CA GLY A 986 9.52 59.67 -13.87
C GLY A 986 10.14 61.04 -13.65
N TRP A 987 10.28 61.42 -12.37
CA TRP A 987 10.88 62.68 -11.93
C TRP A 987 12.35 62.50 -11.54
N TRP A 988 13.23 63.47 -11.80
CA TRP A 988 14.62 63.49 -11.29
C TRP A 988 15.06 64.92 -10.93
N TRP A 989 16.14 65.02 -10.14
CA TRP A 989 16.71 66.30 -9.70
C TRP A 989 17.93 66.67 -10.53
N ALA A 990 17.79 67.65 -11.43
CA ALA A 990 18.84 68.03 -12.37
C ALA A 990 19.66 69.22 -11.85
N MET A 991 20.99 69.09 -11.87
CA MET A 991 21.93 70.16 -11.54
C MET A 991 22.22 71.03 -12.77
N PRO A 992 22.63 72.31 -12.58
CA PRO A 992 22.95 73.21 -13.69
C PRO A 992 24.09 72.72 -14.62
N ASP A 993 24.99 71.87 -14.12
CA ASP A 993 26.09 71.26 -14.87
C ASP A 993 25.67 69.96 -15.60
N GLY A 994 24.40 69.57 -15.52
CA GLY A 994 23.85 68.36 -16.14
C GLY A 994 23.98 67.10 -15.29
N SER A 995 24.62 67.17 -14.11
CA SER A 995 24.65 66.04 -13.17
C SER A 995 23.30 65.85 -12.45
N TYR A 996 23.08 64.66 -11.90
CA TYR A 996 21.86 64.32 -11.15
C TYR A 996 22.15 63.18 -10.16
N PRO A 997 21.44 63.12 -9.02
CA PRO A 997 21.70 62.15 -7.95
C PRO A 997 21.32 60.73 -8.38
N LYS A 998 22.16 59.76 -8.03
CA LYS A 998 21.95 58.32 -8.25
C LYS A 998 22.29 57.54 -6.99
N ASP A 999 21.50 56.52 -6.69
CA ASP A 999 21.68 55.63 -5.54
C ASP A 999 21.88 56.37 -4.20
N MET A 1000 21.18 57.50 -4.03
CA MET A 1000 21.29 58.36 -2.85
C MET A 1000 19.96 59.00 -2.46
N ALA A 1001 19.87 59.42 -1.20
CA ALA A 1001 18.79 60.24 -0.69
C ALA A 1001 19.26 61.69 -0.61
N LEU A 1002 18.39 62.61 -1.00
CA LEU A 1002 18.63 64.04 -0.87
C LEU A 1002 17.50 64.72 -0.11
N THR A 1003 17.86 65.70 0.71
CA THR A 1003 16.90 66.61 1.31
C THR A 1003 16.73 67.82 0.40
N ILE A 1004 15.55 67.94 -0.21
CA ILE A 1004 15.19 69.03 -1.13
C ILE A 1004 14.01 69.77 -0.51
N GLY A 1005 14.17 71.07 -0.23
CA GLY A 1005 13.09 71.88 0.35
C GLY A 1005 12.60 71.36 1.72
N GLY A 1006 13.49 70.79 2.54
CA GLY A 1006 13.17 70.25 3.86
C GLY A 1006 12.49 68.88 3.86
N LYS A 1007 12.33 68.23 2.69
CA LYS A 1007 11.80 66.87 2.56
C LYS A 1007 12.84 65.93 1.96
N VAL A 1008 12.85 64.69 2.42
CA VAL A 1008 13.79 63.66 1.95
C VAL A 1008 13.19 62.95 0.73
N TYR A 1009 13.98 62.85 -0.33
CA TYR A 1009 13.66 62.17 -1.59
C TYR A 1009 14.73 61.13 -1.91
N ARG A 1010 14.34 59.97 -2.44
CA ARG A 1010 15.28 58.90 -2.80
C ARG A 1010 15.36 58.71 -4.30
N PHE A 1011 16.58 58.60 -4.84
CA PHE A 1011 16.83 58.40 -6.27
C PHE A 1011 17.44 57.02 -6.52
N GLY A 1012 16.92 56.31 -7.51
CA GLY A 1012 17.45 55.01 -7.94
C GLY A 1012 18.75 55.14 -8.74
N SER A 1013 19.32 54.01 -9.16
CA SER A 1013 20.56 53.95 -9.95
C SER A 1013 20.47 54.61 -11.31
N ASN A 1014 19.27 54.70 -11.87
CA ASN A 1014 18.98 55.43 -13.11
C ASN A 1014 18.80 56.95 -12.89
N GLY A 1015 18.78 57.41 -11.64
CA GLY A 1015 18.65 58.81 -11.25
C GLY A 1015 17.21 59.31 -11.09
N TYR A 1016 16.21 58.47 -11.32
CA TYR A 1016 14.81 58.82 -11.11
C TYR A 1016 14.40 58.65 -9.64
N MET A 1017 13.52 59.55 -9.19
CA MET A 1017 12.93 59.58 -7.86
C MET A 1017 12.03 58.37 -7.62
N ARG A 1018 12.18 57.73 -6.48
CA ARG A 1018 11.39 56.58 -6.04
C ARG A 1018 10.14 57.01 -5.26
N THR A 1019 9.07 56.25 -5.42
CA THR A 1019 7.81 56.36 -4.68
C THR A 1019 7.40 54.98 -4.16
N GLY A 1020 6.55 54.94 -3.13
CA GLY A 1020 6.16 53.71 -2.44
C GLY A 1020 7.22 53.18 -1.47
N TRP A 1021 7.16 51.90 -1.18
CA TRP A 1021 8.08 51.22 -0.26
C TRP A 1021 9.47 51.04 -0.87
N VAL A 1022 10.51 51.45 -0.13
CA VAL A 1022 11.91 51.32 -0.50
C VAL A 1022 12.69 50.70 0.65
N SER A 1023 13.44 49.62 0.38
CA SER A 1023 14.35 49.00 1.34
C SER A 1023 15.77 49.49 1.14
N GLU A 1024 16.42 49.88 2.23
CA GLU A 1024 17.81 50.33 2.25
C GLU A 1024 18.50 49.99 3.58
N GLY A 1025 19.69 49.40 3.52
CA GLY A 1025 20.47 49.07 4.72
C GLY A 1025 19.74 48.14 5.70
N GLY A 1026 18.80 47.33 5.19
CA GLY A 1026 17.92 46.48 6.01
C GLY A 1026 16.72 47.19 6.64
N ARG A 1027 16.54 48.50 6.42
CA ARG A 1027 15.42 49.29 6.93
C ARG A 1027 14.46 49.65 5.78
N TRP A 1028 13.17 49.75 6.10
CA TRP A 1028 12.13 50.09 5.13
C TRP A 1028 11.66 51.53 5.32
N TYR A 1029 11.49 52.23 4.21
CA TYR A 1029 11.00 53.61 4.15
C TYR A 1029 9.81 53.67 3.20
N PHE A 1030 8.87 54.57 3.45
CA PHE A 1030 7.74 54.82 2.55
C PHE A 1030 7.83 56.22 1.98
N HIS A 1031 7.87 56.33 0.65
CA HIS A 1031 7.81 57.60 -0.06
C HIS A 1031 6.40 57.81 -0.62
N ALA A 1032 5.76 58.92 -0.28
CA ALA A 1032 4.44 59.27 -0.81
C ALA A 1032 4.47 59.37 -2.36
N PRO A 1033 3.33 59.39 -3.06
CA PRO A 1033 3.32 59.58 -4.52
C PRO A 1033 4.04 60.84 -5.02
N SER A 1034 4.23 61.84 -4.14
CA SER A 1034 5.04 63.04 -4.42
C SER A 1034 6.56 62.81 -4.31
N GLY A 1035 7.01 61.63 -3.87
CA GLY A 1035 8.41 61.25 -3.63
C GLY A 1035 8.96 61.59 -2.25
N ALA A 1036 8.24 62.39 -1.47
CA ALA A 1036 8.66 62.74 -0.12
C ALA A 1036 8.55 61.55 0.83
N GLN A 1037 9.59 61.31 1.62
CA GLN A 1037 9.60 60.30 2.68
C GLN A 1037 8.53 60.62 3.74
N ALA A 1038 7.79 59.61 4.15
CA ALA A 1038 6.74 59.71 5.16
C ALA A 1038 7.30 59.53 6.58
N SER A 1039 6.67 60.21 7.55
CA SER A 1039 6.82 60.02 8.99
C SER A 1039 5.42 59.96 9.62
N GLY A 1040 5.26 59.21 10.70
CA GLY A 1040 3.98 58.90 11.34
C GLY A 1040 3.18 57.78 10.66
N TRP A 1041 1.86 57.74 10.92
CA TRP A 1041 0.97 56.70 10.39
C TRP A 1041 0.78 56.80 8.87
N VAL A 1042 0.98 55.68 8.18
CA VAL A 1042 0.75 55.49 6.75
C VAL A 1042 -0.26 54.37 6.55
N HIS A 1043 -1.33 54.62 5.78
CA HIS A 1043 -2.24 53.58 5.35
C HIS A 1043 -1.95 53.23 3.89
N ASP A 1044 -1.45 52.01 3.66
CA ASP A 1044 -1.15 51.50 2.33
C ASP A 1044 -1.79 50.13 2.14
N ARG A 1045 -2.45 49.95 1.00
CA ARG A 1045 -3.09 48.68 0.57
C ARG A 1045 -3.93 47.96 1.66
N GLY A 1046 -4.65 48.72 2.47
CA GLY A 1046 -5.58 48.18 3.47
C GLY A 1046 -4.96 47.84 4.83
N SER A 1047 -3.70 48.23 5.07
CA SER A 1047 -3.05 48.08 6.37
C SER A 1047 -2.40 49.40 6.82
N TRP A 1048 -2.37 49.60 8.13
CA TRP A 1048 -1.70 50.74 8.76
C TRP A 1048 -0.26 50.37 9.12
N TYR A 1049 0.66 51.30 8.89
CA TYR A 1049 2.08 51.20 9.21
C TYR A 1049 2.48 52.46 9.96
N TYR A 1050 3.48 52.36 10.83
CA TYR A 1050 4.02 53.53 11.50
C TYR A 1050 5.46 53.80 11.05
N MET A 1051 5.71 54.99 10.52
CA MET A 1051 7.04 55.44 10.15
C MET A 1051 7.57 56.32 11.29
N GLY A 1052 8.76 56.01 11.82
CA GLY A 1052 9.41 56.82 12.85
C GLY A 1052 9.73 58.23 12.35
N ASP A 1053 10.22 59.09 13.26
CA ASP A 1053 10.60 60.47 12.90
C ASP A 1053 11.76 60.52 11.89
N ASP A 1054 12.63 59.49 11.88
CA ASP A 1054 13.67 59.29 10.87
C ASP A 1054 13.14 58.67 9.56
N GLY A 1055 11.83 58.41 9.49
CA GLY A 1055 11.06 57.82 8.40
C GLY A 1055 11.27 56.33 8.19
N ALA A 1056 11.96 55.63 9.10
CA ALA A 1056 12.06 54.18 9.05
C ALA A 1056 10.79 53.53 9.59
N MET A 1057 10.37 52.43 8.98
CA MET A 1057 9.19 51.68 9.39
C MET A 1057 9.41 51.03 10.76
N ALA A 1058 8.50 51.26 11.69
CA ALA A 1058 8.50 50.66 13.00
C ALA A 1058 7.97 49.22 12.96
N THR A 1059 8.54 48.37 13.81
CA THR A 1059 8.07 47.02 14.13
C THR A 1059 8.04 46.88 15.65
N GLY A 1060 7.21 45.97 16.16
CA GLY A 1060 6.96 45.80 17.59
C GLY A 1060 6.04 46.86 18.18
N TRP A 1061 6.12 47.06 19.50
CA TRP A 1061 5.31 48.03 20.23
C TRP A 1061 5.72 49.47 19.95
N VAL A 1062 4.74 50.31 19.60
CA VAL A 1062 4.90 51.76 19.49
C VAL A 1062 3.89 52.46 20.39
N THR A 1063 4.31 53.51 21.08
CA THR A 1063 3.40 54.44 21.76
C THR A 1063 3.25 55.70 20.94
N THR A 1064 2.00 56.04 20.62
CA THR A 1064 1.68 57.31 19.95
C THR A 1064 0.33 57.82 20.45
N GLY A 1065 0.24 59.14 20.67
CA GLY A 1065 -0.99 59.76 21.18
C GLY A 1065 -1.44 59.26 22.57
N GLY A 1066 -0.51 58.68 23.36
CA GLY A 1066 -0.80 58.12 24.69
C GLY A 1066 -1.37 56.71 24.69
N ALA A 1067 -1.48 56.05 23.53
CA ALA A 1067 -1.91 54.66 23.41
C ALA A 1067 -0.80 53.80 22.80
N TRP A 1068 -0.77 52.52 23.20
CA TRP A 1068 0.12 51.51 22.68
C TRP A 1068 -0.49 50.80 21.48
N TYR A 1069 0.30 50.59 20.45
CA TYR A 1069 -0.03 49.85 19.23
C TYR A 1069 1.08 48.85 18.95
N TYR A 1070 0.76 47.74 18.28
CA TYR A 1070 1.76 46.76 17.88
C TYR A 1070 1.84 46.66 16.36
N LEU A 1071 3.06 46.77 15.81
CA LEU A 1071 3.35 46.56 14.40
C LEU A 1071 4.03 45.20 14.24
N THR A 1072 3.55 44.36 13.33
CA THR A 1072 4.18 43.06 13.07
C THR A 1072 5.59 43.22 12.50
N ALA A 1073 6.32 42.12 12.30
CA ALA A 1073 7.63 42.17 11.64
C ALA A 1073 7.58 42.77 10.21
N SER A 1074 6.43 42.70 9.53
CA SER A 1074 6.20 43.38 8.24
C SER A 1074 5.82 44.86 8.38
N GLY A 1075 5.74 45.38 9.61
CA GLY A 1075 5.34 46.74 9.95
C GLY A 1075 3.84 46.99 9.96
N ALA A 1076 3.02 45.99 9.63
CA ALA A 1076 1.56 46.15 9.60
C ALA A 1076 0.99 46.18 11.03
N MET A 1077 0.10 47.12 11.31
CA MET A 1077 -0.53 47.28 12.62
C MET A 1077 -1.45 46.11 12.93
N LYS A 1078 -1.21 45.47 14.08
CA LYS A 1078 -1.99 44.36 14.59
C LYS A 1078 -3.27 44.87 15.27
N THR A 1079 -4.36 44.13 15.07
CA THR A 1079 -5.61 44.24 15.83
C THR A 1079 -5.98 42.84 16.36
N GLY A 1080 -6.85 42.80 17.36
CA GLY A 1080 -7.25 41.57 18.06
C GLY A 1080 -6.21 41.12 19.09
N TRP A 1081 -6.27 39.85 19.49
CA TRP A 1081 -5.33 39.27 20.45
C TRP A 1081 -3.90 39.21 19.90
N LEU A 1082 -2.94 39.54 20.76
CA LEU A 1082 -1.50 39.49 20.53
C LEU A 1082 -0.85 38.78 21.71
N ASN A 1083 -0.05 37.75 21.43
CA ASN A 1083 0.88 37.20 22.42
C ASN A 1083 2.25 37.82 22.18
N ASP A 1084 2.76 38.55 23.15
CA ASP A 1084 4.10 39.12 23.12
C ASP A 1084 4.85 38.75 24.39
N GLY A 1085 5.98 38.04 24.24
CA GLY A 1085 6.80 37.58 25.36
C GLY A 1085 6.05 36.71 26.37
N GLY A 1086 5.06 35.93 25.93
CA GLY A 1086 4.24 35.06 26.79
C GLY A 1086 3.06 35.77 27.46
N ASN A 1087 2.97 37.09 27.34
CA ASN A 1087 1.84 37.87 27.84
C ASN A 1087 0.84 38.10 26.70
N TRP A 1088 -0.43 37.85 26.95
CA TRP A 1088 -1.50 38.14 26.00
C TRP A 1088 -2.02 39.56 26.18
N TYR A 1089 -2.17 40.29 25.08
CA TYR A 1089 -2.72 41.63 25.01
C TYR A 1089 -3.87 41.64 24.03
N TYR A 1090 -4.87 42.50 24.24
CA TYR A 1090 -5.92 42.71 23.24
C TYR A 1090 -5.78 44.08 22.59
N LEU A 1091 -5.54 44.12 21.29
CA LEU A 1091 -5.53 45.34 20.50
C LEU A 1091 -6.95 45.53 19.95
N THR A 1092 -7.57 46.66 20.26
CA THR A 1092 -8.89 47.01 19.75
C THR A 1092 -8.94 47.01 18.22
N PRO A 1093 -10.12 47.03 17.58
CA PRO A 1093 -10.22 47.14 16.12
C PRO A 1093 -9.50 48.37 15.53
N GLY A 1094 -9.28 49.42 16.33
CA GLY A 1094 -8.47 50.59 15.95
C GLY A 1094 -6.97 50.44 16.23
N GLY A 1095 -6.52 49.29 16.72
CA GLY A 1095 -5.11 48.95 17.01
C GLY A 1095 -4.60 49.29 18.40
N ALA A 1096 -5.35 50.09 19.17
CA ALA A 1096 -4.93 50.50 20.51
C ALA A 1096 -5.07 49.34 21.51
N MET A 1097 -4.07 49.14 22.35
CA MET A 1097 -4.06 48.13 23.42
C MET A 1097 -5.13 48.41 24.49
N ALA A 1098 -5.90 47.38 24.84
CA ALA A 1098 -6.94 47.44 25.87
C ALA A 1098 -6.39 47.15 27.27
N THR A 1099 -7.04 47.74 28.28
CA THR A 1099 -6.82 47.49 29.72
C THR A 1099 -8.18 47.39 30.42
N GLY A 1100 -8.27 46.64 31.51
CA GLY A 1100 -9.50 46.37 32.28
C GLY A 1100 -10.33 45.22 31.72
N TRP A 1101 -11.59 45.11 32.17
CA TRP A 1101 -12.53 44.10 31.68
C TRP A 1101 -12.92 44.37 30.22
N ILE A 1102 -12.87 43.33 29.39
CA ILE A 1102 -13.40 43.36 28.03
C ILE A 1102 -14.36 42.20 27.80
N ASP A 1103 -15.43 42.46 27.05
CA ASP A 1103 -16.38 41.45 26.58
C ASP A 1103 -16.14 41.19 25.09
N LEU A 1104 -15.75 39.97 24.77
CA LEU A 1104 -15.57 39.51 23.41
C LEU A 1104 -16.57 38.41 23.13
N GLY A 1105 -17.73 38.79 22.58
CA GLY A 1105 -18.74 37.85 22.12
C GLY A 1105 -19.43 37.07 23.26
N GLY A 1106 -19.57 37.66 24.43
CA GLY A 1106 -20.19 37.06 25.62
C GLY A 1106 -19.20 36.38 26.56
N THR A 1107 -17.91 36.36 26.22
CA THR A 1107 -16.84 35.88 27.10
C THR A 1107 -16.04 37.06 27.63
N TRP A 1108 -15.94 37.14 28.96
CA TRP A 1108 -15.25 38.21 29.65
C TRP A 1108 -13.80 37.86 29.94
N TYR A 1109 -12.91 38.82 29.72
CA TYR A 1109 -11.48 38.76 30.00
C TYR A 1109 -11.07 39.98 30.80
N TYR A 1110 -10.03 39.86 31.63
CA TYR A 1110 -9.46 41.00 32.34
C TYR A 1110 -8.04 41.27 31.88
N LEU A 1111 -7.78 42.49 31.40
CA LEU A 1111 -6.45 42.96 31.04
C LEU A 1111 -5.95 43.85 32.18
N THR A 1112 -4.77 43.57 32.71
CA THR A 1112 -4.16 44.34 33.79
C THR A 1112 -3.80 45.76 33.32
N GLY A 1113 -3.32 46.62 34.24
CA GLY A 1113 -2.90 47.98 33.91
C GLY A 1113 -1.75 48.07 32.88
N SER A 1114 -0.98 46.99 32.69
CA SER A 1114 0.03 46.88 31.62
C SER A 1114 -0.54 46.39 30.30
N GLY A 1115 -1.82 46.04 30.25
CA GLY A 1115 -2.51 45.43 29.11
C GLY A 1115 -2.39 43.91 29.02
N ALA A 1116 -1.57 43.29 29.89
CA ALA A 1116 -1.42 41.84 29.93
C ALA A 1116 -2.69 41.18 30.49
N MET A 1117 -3.17 40.14 29.82
CA MET A 1117 -4.34 39.37 30.19
C MET A 1117 -4.07 38.59 31.47
N ALA A 1118 -4.93 38.78 32.46
CA ALA A 1118 -4.85 38.08 33.71
C ALA A 1118 -5.36 36.64 33.57
N THR A 1119 -4.66 35.72 34.22
CA THR A 1119 -5.10 34.35 34.48
C THR A 1119 -5.05 34.10 35.98
N GLY A 1120 -5.81 33.11 36.46
CA GLY A 1120 -5.95 32.82 37.87
C GLY A 1120 -6.87 33.79 38.61
N TRP A 1121 -6.66 33.91 39.92
CA TRP A 1121 -7.49 34.72 40.81
C TRP A 1121 -7.24 36.22 40.61
N VAL A 1122 -8.30 36.97 40.31
CA VAL A 1122 -8.28 38.43 40.21
C VAL A 1122 -9.24 39.01 41.25
N ASN A 1123 -8.73 39.93 42.07
CA ASN A 1123 -9.55 40.73 42.97
C ASN A 1123 -9.82 42.09 42.32
N ASP A 1124 -11.05 42.28 41.87
CA ASP A 1124 -11.50 43.56 41.33
C ASP A 1124 -12.51 44.18 42.30
N GLY A 1125 -12.12 45.29 42.93
CA GLY A 1125 -12.99 46.04 43.84
C GLY A 1125 -13.46 45.27 45.09
N GLY A 1126 -12.72 44.28 45.57
CA GLY A 1126 -13.09 43.43 46.71
C GLY A 1126 -13.89 42.18 46.34
N THR A 1127 -14.23 42.02 45.05
CA THR A 1127 -14.87 40.82 44.52
C THR A 1127 -13.83 39.97 43.82
N TRP A 1128 -13.77 38.68 44.16
CA TRP A 1128 -12.86 37.74 43.54
C TRP A 1128 -13.49 37.09 42.30
N TYR A 1129 -12.72 37.06 41.23
CA TYR A 1129 -13.01 36.39 39.98
C TYR A 1129 -11.89 35.38 39.72
N TYR A 1130 -12.19 34.35 38.95
CA TYR A 1130 -11.16 33.45 38.46
C TYR A 1130 -11.17 33.49 36.94
N LEU A 1131 -10.03 33.82 36.36
CA LEU A 1131 -9.80 33.76 34.93
C LEU A 1131 -9.11 32.42 34.69
N THR A 1132 -9.65 31.58 33.82
CA THR A 1132 -9.02 30.30 33.45
C THR A 1132 -7.66 30.54 32.80
N ASP A 1133 -6.90 29.49 32.51
CA ASP A 1133 -5.60 29.64 31.86
C ASP A 1133 -5.71 30.26 30.44
N SER A 1134 -6.89 30.18 29.83
CA SER A 1134 -7.25 30.90 28.60
C SER A 1134 -7.62 32.38 28.81
N GLY A 1135 -7.61 32.87 30.05
CA GLY A 1135 -8.03 34.22 30.46
C GLY A 1135 -9.54 34.44 30.54
N ALA A 1136 -10.35 33.42 30.22
CA ALA A 1136 -11.80 33.53 30.25
C ALA A 1136 -12.31 33.52 31.70
N MET A 1137 -13.23 34.42 32.01
CA MET A 1137 -13.83 34.50 33.34
C MET A 1137 -14.70 33.28 33.63
N ALA A 1138 -14.37 32.56 34.70
CA ALA A 1138 -15.10 31.37 35.15
C ALA A 1138 -16.50 31.73 35.65
N THR A 1139 -17.48 30.88 35.31
CA THR A 1139 -18.83 30.90 35.86
C THR A 1139 -19.24 29.47 36.21
N GLY A 1140 -20.10 29.29 37.21
CA GLY A 1140 -20.49 27.96 37.70
C GLY A 1140 -19.39 27.26 38.50
N TRP A 1141 -19.47 25.93 38.59
CA TRP A 1141 -18.50 25.14 39.35
C TRP A 1141 -17.21 24.90 38.54
N LEU A 1142 -16.06 25.23 39.13
CA LEU A 1142 -14.74 25.01 38.56
C LEU A 1142 -13.77 24.49 39.62
N GLN A 1143 -12.98 23.48 39.29
CA GLN A 1143 -12.00 22.91 40.21
C GLN A 1143 -10.65 23.63 40.08
N ILE A 1144 -10.17 24.27 41.15
CA ILE A 1144 -8.93 25.05 41.19
C ILE A 1144 -8.07 24.54 42.35
N GLY A 1145 -6.81 24.18 42.07
CA GLY A 1145 -5.90 23.63 43.09
C GLY A 1145 -6.42 22.36 43.79
N GLY A 1146 -7.20 21.54 43.08
CA GLY A 1146 -7.82 20.32 43.59
C GLY A 1146 -9.13 20.52 44.37
N ARG A 1147 -9.60 21.76 44.56
CA ARG A 1147 -10.86 22.08 45.26
C ARG A 1147 -11.90 22.65 44.31
N TRP A 1148 -13.16 22.26 44.50
CA TRP A 1148 -14.28 22.84 43.76
C TRP A 1148 -14.63 24.22 44.31
N HIS A 1149 -14.71 25.20 43.43
CA HIS A 1149 -15.16 26.56 43.70
C HIS A 1149 -16.35 26.88 42.80
N ASN A 1150 -17.33 27.61 43.31
CA ASN A 1150 -18.48 28.04 42.54
C ASN A 1150 -18.41 29.55 42.25
N PHE A 1151 -18.77 29.92 41.02
CA PHE A 1151 -18.81 31.29 40.54
C PHE A 1151 -20.22 31.63 40.04
N ALA A 1152 -20.73 32.80 40.41
CA ALA A 1152 -22.01 33.29 39.91
C ALA A 1152 -21.98 33.50 38.38
N PRO A 1153 -23.14 33.66 37.71
CA PRO A 1153 -23.18 33.91 36.26
C PRO A 1153 -22.44 35.18 35.81
N ASN A 1154 -22.21 36.13 36.72
CA ASN A 1154 -21.39 37.32 36.46
C ASN A 1154 -19.91 37.12 36.84
N GLY A 1155 -19.50 35.89 37.14
CA GLY A 1155 -18.13 35.47 37.46
C GLY A 1155 -17.67 35.71 38.90
N ALA A 1156 -18.50 36.30 39.75
CA ALA A 1156 -18.14 36.53 41.15
C ALA A 1156 -18.03 35.21 41.90
N TRP A 1157 -16.92 35.00 42.61
CA TRP A 1157 -16.71 33.81 43.43
C TRP A 1157 -17.62 33.79 44.66
N ILE A 1158 -18.29 32.66 44.89
CA ILE A 1158 -19.29 32.49 45.94
C ILE A 1158 -18.96 31.38 46.96
N GLY A 1159 -17.78 30.74 46.84
CA GLY A 1159 -17.31 29.68 47.76
C GLY A 1159 -16.64 28.54 47.02
#